data_AF-A0A942B4D1-F1
#
_entry.id   AF-A0A942B4D1-F1
#
_cell.length_a   1.000
_cell.length_b   1.000
_cell.length_c   1.000
_cell.angle_alpha   90.00
_cell.angle_beta   90.00
_cell.angle_gamma   90.00
#
_symmetry.space_group_name_H-M   'P 1'
#
loop_
_entity.id
_entity.type
_entity.pdbx_description
1 polymer ?
#
loop_
_entity_poly.entity_id
_entity_poly.type
_entity_poly.pdbx_seq_one_letter_code
_entity_poly.pdbx_strand_id
1 'polypeptide(L)'
;MTSAAPPVAADAAPAVIPAGAYRRRATFVRLVPVAAMGLGILIAGSVVFGAMPTLLVVGLPAAAVGAWFAIRRPAVAAAVMAVIEVTNLAGVVAEHSSVPVFHASLALGIVAVAVALRDETMRNRLNRGTVVCLGFVAAYLVTQFLAMLGSQDEGASVASLKGSIGDCAFLVVLLLLIQLSGRPWVVVAAIVVPLAVLSVLTLINQVAFAGTATFGGFATATAASGELVTTLRFGGPLPDSNFWGRHLVLGVPLAGALIVRAVRSGRRGAVLGWSAALLAVLIGVYLTQSRGTIIAAAVAILVWVLASGPAARRRGLMSLPVVGLVLLLPGLGNRLVALVDDVSQAGSSYVVDPSVLGRLAAQEVAWAMFRDRPAFGFGPGLYPPSVANYSGFVDTAVLGPTDAAHNLYAQTAAEGGVVGLIGWAIFIGGFAVIVAIRLARTSPVTALSERTLAAAVLAAIIGWSVASVFLHLAYFRAFAIVLALAGALGAAAGPEIGWGIQTRPSRIREGLLAGLCGVAAAAAVLAVAPVTSATTASQRVTILPTAQMRDYYAYALDIRNRPVVLPTYAAMIAGGDASVSAVADTVRGVVRIRVTDPDPETARAQLQTAITQGRTNLHRLGVDDWYRIVAVEGPQLTSGQHRSTVWTLGALAVGLLTATLTVLVLRRSIRMPRHRRGFGKFREPGGG
;
A
#
# COMPACT_ATOMS: atom_id res chain seq x y z
N MET A 1 16.15 82.46 11.39
CA MET A 1 14.76 82.26 10.91
C MET A 1 14.51 80.76 10.82
N THR A 2 13.97 80.20 11.90
CA THR A 2 13.71 78.77 12.13
C THR A 2 12.24 78.50 11.82
N SER A 3 11.94 77.73 10.77
CA SER A 3 10.57 77.35 10.40
C SER A 3 10.17 76.03 11.08
N ALA A 4 9.10 76.09 11.87
CA ALA A 4 8.50 74.98 12.57
C ALA A 4 7.84 73.95 11.63
N ALA A 5 7.84 72.69 12.07
CA ALA A 5 7.26 71.53 11.38
C ALA A 5 5.72 71.50 11.47
N PRO A 6 5.02 70.90 10.48
CA PRO A 6 3.58 70.63 10.53
C PRO A 6 3.26 69.28 11.22
N PRO A 7 1.98 69.05 11.63
CA PRO A 7 1.62 68.06 12.64
C PRO A 7 1.40 66.64 12.08
N VAL A 8 1.57 65.66 12.97
CA VAL A 8 1.38 64.22 12.77
C VAL A 8 -0.11 63.90 12.58
N ALA A 9 -0.46 63.24 11.47
CA ALA A 9 -1.80 62.72 11.21
C ALA A 9 -2.04 61.42 11.99
N ALA A 10 -3.21 61.34 12.62
CA ALA A 10 -3.65 60.26 13.50
C ALA A 10 -3.87 58.92 12.75
N ASP A 11 -3.48 57.83 13.42
CA ASP A 11 -3.74 56.44 13.03
C ASP A 11 -5.24 56.17 12.79
N ALA A 12 -5.58 55.70 11.60
CA ALA A 12 -6.90 55.14 11.31
C ALA A 12 -7.00 53.72 11.90
N ALA A 13 -7.90 53.55 12.87
CA ALA A 13 -8.22 52.26 13.46
C ALA A 13 -8.73 51.25 12.40
N PRO A 14 -8.35 49.96 12.47
CA PRO A 14 -8.82 48.96 11.54
C PRO A 14 -10.32 48.68 11.74
N ALA A 15 -11.07 48.70 10.64
CA ALA A 15 -12.51 48.42 10.62
C ALA A 15 -12.84 47.06 11.26
N VAL A 16 -13.58 47.08 12.37
CA VAL A 16 -14.10 45.90 13.05
C VAL A 16 -15.22 45.30 12.22
N ILE A 17 -14.94 44.20 11.52
CA ILE A 17 -15.95 43.40 10.82
C ILE A 17 -16.74 42.60 11.87
N PRO A 18 -18.10 42.65 11.90
CA PRO A 18 -18.90 41.98 12.92
C PRO A 18 -18.73 40.45 12.85
N ALA A 19 -18.45 39.85 14.01
CA ALA A 19 -18.15 38.42 14.21
C ALA A 19 -19.24 37.43 13.73
N GLY A 20 -20.45 37.92 13.45
CA GLY A 20 -21.57 37.13 12.93
C GLY A 20 -21.40 36.65 11.47
N ALA A 21 -20.71 37.41 10.62
CA ALA A 21 -20.54 37.09 9.20
C ALA A 21 -19.59 35.89 8.97
N TYR A 22 -18.63 35.69 9.88
CA TYR A 22 -17.68 34.57 9.82
C TYR A 22 -18.31 33.23 10.22
N ARG A 23 -19.29 33.23 11.14
CA ARG A 23 -20.00 32.00 11.54
C ARG A 23 -20.92 31.49 10.42
N ARG A 24 -21.73 32.33 9.77
CA ARG A 24 -22.65 31.87 8.71
C ARG A 24 -21.95 31.36 7.45
N ARG A 25 -20.84 31.99 7.03
CA ARG A 25 -20.03 31.52 5.87
C ARG A 25 -19.26 30.21 6.17
N ALA A 26 -18.85 29.98 7.41
CA ALA A 26 -18.17 28.75 7.80
C ALA A 26 -19.11 27.53 7.94
N THR A 27 -20.38 27.75 8.32
CA THR A 27 -21.39 26.68 8.41
C THR A 27 -21.86 26.23 7.02
N PHE A 28 -22.06 27.17 6.09
CA PHE A 28 -22.49 26.84 4.71
C PHE A 28 -21.44 26.08 3.90
N VAL A 29 -20.15 26.32 4.11
CA VAL A 29 -19.07 25.56 3.44
C VAL A 29 -18.89 24.14 4.03
N ARG A 30 -19.40 23.89 5.25
CA ARG A 30 -19.33 22.59 5.92
C ARG A 30 -20.51 21.68 5.62
N LEU A 31 -21.69 22.24 5.33
CA LEU A 31 -22.91 21.48 5.06
C LEU A 31 -23.02 20.95 3.63
N VAL A 32 -22.33 21.53 2.64
CA VAL A 32 -22.48 21.13 1.24
C VAL A 32 -21.85 19.77 0.90
N PRO A 33 -20.67 19.37 1.42
CA PRO A 33 -20.18 18.00 1.24
C PRO A 33 -21.10 16.97 1.90
N VAL A 34 -21.72 17.34 3.03
CA VAL A 34 -22.71 16.52 3.74
C VAL A 34 -24.02 16.44 2.96
N ALA A 35 -24.42 17.50 2.26
CA ALA A 35 -25.57 17.51 1.38
C ALA A 35 -25.31 16.74 0.06
N ALA A 36 -24.09 16.77 -0.48
CA ALA A 36 -23.68 15.94 -1.62
C ALA A 36 -23.58 14.45 -1.25
N MET A 37 -23.10 14.15 -0.05
CA MET A 37 -23.10 12.79 0.53
C MET A 37 -24.53 12.34 0.83
N GLY A 38 -25.37 13.24 1.35
CA GLY A 38 -26.81 13.01 1.55
C GLY A 38 -27.54 12.77 0.23
N LEU A 39 -27.19 13.49 -0.84
CA LEU A 39 -27.74 13.28 -2.18
C LEU A 39 -27.25 11.97 -2.80
N GLY A 40 -25.98 11.59 -2.60
CA GLY A 40 -25.44 10.30 -3.02
C GLY A 40 -26.08 9.11 -2.28
N ILE A 41 -26.33 9.25 -0.97
CA ILE A 41 -27.05 8.26 -0.14
C ILE A 41 -28.54 8.23 -0.51
N LEU A 42 -29.16 9.36 -0.87
CA LEU A 42 -30.53 9.41 -1.36
C LEU A 42 -30.67 8.77 -2.75
N ILE A 43 -29.71 9.00 -3.65
CA ILE A 43 -29.68 8.38 -4.98
C ILE A 43 -29.42 6.88 -4.86
N ALA A 44 -28.46 6.45 -4.03
CA ALA A 44 -28.21 5.04 -3.78
C ALA A 44 -29.38 4.35 -3.06
N GLY A 45 -29.98 5.01 -2.07
CA GLY A 45 -31.16 4.51 -1.38
C GLY A 45 -32.38 4.39 -2.30
N SER A 46 -32.60 5.34 -3.19
CA SER A 46 -33.76 5.33 -4.10
C SER A 46 -33.63 4.36 -5.28
N VAL A 47 -32.42 4.00 -5.70
CA VAL A 47 -32.16 2.88 -6.63
C VAL A 47 -32.50 1.53 -5.96
N VAL A 48 -32.28 1.41 -4.65
CA VAL A 48 -32.64 0.21 -3.87
C VAL A 48 -34.15 0.13 -3.58
N PHE A 49 -34.87 1.27 -3.48
CA PHE A 49 -36.30 1.33 -3.13
C PHE A 49 -37.28 1.51 -4.31
N GLY A 50 -36.83 1.43 -5.57
CA GLY A 50 -37.72 1.33 -6.74
C GLY A 50 -38.51 2.60 -7.13
N ALA A 51 -38.10 3.80 -6.69
CA ALA A 51 -38.81 5.05 -6.96
C ALA A 51 -38.25 5.80 -8.20
N MET A 52 -38.34 5.20 -9.39
CA MET A 52 -37.81 5.77 -10.65
C MET A 52 -38.37 7.16 -11.07
N PRO A 53 -39.67 7.49 -10.91
CA PRO A 53 -40.21 8.76 -11.40
C PRO A 53 -39.74 9.98 -10.59
N THR A 54 -39.69 9.84 -9.26
CA THR A 54 -39.29 10.93 -8.33
C THR A 54 -37.80 11.25 -8.45
N LEU A 55 -36.99 10.25 -8.78
CA LEU A 55 -35.56 10.34 -9.05
C LEU A 55 -35.24 11.19 -10.29
N LEU A 56 -36.01 11.03 -11.37
CA LEU A 56 -35.79 11.81 -12.60
C LEU A 56 -36.27 13.26 -12.46
N VAL A 57 -37.40 13.49 -11.79
CA VAL A 57 -38.00 14.84 -11.69
C VAL A 57 -37.26 15.73 -10.69
N VAL A 58 -36.75 15.18 -9.57
CA VAL A 58 -36.06 15.96 -8.53
C VAL A 58 -34.54 15.74 -8.55
N GLY A 59 -34.10 14.51 -8.82
CA GLY A 59 -32.69 14.14 -8.78
C GLY A 59 -31.86 14.74 -9.91
N LEU A 60 -32.37 14.81 -11.15
CA LEU A 60 -31.66 15.42 -12.28
C LEU A 60 -31.45 16.94 -12.08
N PRO A 61 -32.48 17.74 -11.73
CA PRO A 61 -32.28 19.16 -11.43
C PRO A 61 -31.35 19.39 -10.24
N ALA A 62 -31.48 18.61 -9.16
CA ALA A 62 -30.60 18.71 -8.00
C ALA A 62 -29.14 18.36 -8.35
N ALA A 63 -28.92 17.31 -9.16
CA ALA A 63 -27.61 16.93 -9.65
C ALA A 63 -27.02 17.99 -10.58
N ALA A 64 -27.83 18.59 -11.47
CA ALA A 64 -27.39 19.67 -12.34
C ALA A 64 -27.00 20.93 -11.56
N VAL A 65 -27.81 21.34 -10.57
CA VAL A 65 -27.49 22.46 -9.67
C VAL A 65 -26.25 22.16 -8.83
N GLY A 66 -26.12 20.93 -8.32
CA GLY A 66 -24.95 20.46 -7.58
C GLY A 66 -23.68 20.48 -8.44
N ALA A 67 -23.75 19.98 -9.68
CA ALA A 67 -22.66 20.00 -10.64
C ALA A 67 -22.26 21.43 -11.00
N TRP A 68 -23.23 22.30 -11.30
CA TRP A 68 -22.98 23.72 -11.54
C TRP A 68 -22.28 24.40 -10.37
N PHE A 69 -22.75 24.14 -9.14
CA PHE A 69 -22.14 24.67 -7.93
C PHE A 69 -20.71 24.15 -7.72
N ALA A 70 -20.47 22.86 -8.00
CA ALA A 70 -19.14 22.25 -7.91
C ALA A 70 -18.18 22.81 -8.97
N ILE A 71 -18.62 22.99 -10.21
CA ILE A 71 -17.83 23.59 -11.31
C ILE A 71 -17.33 24.99 -10.94
N ARG A 72 -18.18 25.78 -10.28
CA ARG A 72 -17.83 27.15 -9.83
C ARG A 72 -16.91 27.16 -8.60
N ARG A 73 -16.70 26.02 -7.94
CA ARG A 73 -15.92 25.92 -6.69
C ARG A 73 -14.98 24.73 -6.74
N PRO A 74 -13.71 24.92 -7.12
CA PRO A 74 -12.74 23.83 -7.28
C PRO A 74 -12.56 22.94 -6.04
N ALA A 75 -12.67 23.51 -4.84
CA ALA A 75 -12.63 22.75 -3.59
C ALA A 75 -13.79 21.74 -3.46
N VAL A 76 -14.98 22.11 -3.96
CA VAL A 76 -16.19 21.28 -3.91
C VAL A 76 -16.09 20.22 -4.99
N ALA A 77 -15.67 20.55 -6.21
CA ALA A 77 -15.40 19.57 -7.26
C ALA A 77 -14.38 18.51 -6.80
N ALA A 78 -13.25 18.94 -6.22
CA ALA A 78 -12.25 18.03 -5.67
C ALA A 78 -12.81 17.14 -4.54
N ALA A 79 -13.65 17.70 -3.66
CA ALA A 79 -14.30 16.94 -2.60
C ALA A 79 -15.27 15.90 -3.15
N VAL A 80 -16.11 16.26 -4.14
CA VAL A 80 -17.06 15.35 -4.77
C VAL A 80 -16.32 14.20 -5.46
N MET A 81 -15.29 14.50 -6.26
CA MET A 81 -14.45 13.47 -6.89
C MET A 81 -13.80 12.54 -5.85
N ALA A 82 -13.25 13.10 -4.77
CA ALA A 82 -12.64 12.31 -3.71
C ALA A 82 -13.66 11.40 -2.99
N VAL A 83 -14.86 11.92 -2.68
CA VAL A 83 -15.93 11.13 -2.04
C VAL A 83 -16.36 9.97 -2.95
N ILE A 84 -16.63 10.25 -4.24
CA ILE A 84 -17.07 9.24 -5.22
C ILE A 84 -16.09 8.05 -5.26
N GLU A 85 -14.79 8.33 -5.31
CA GLU A 85 -13.78 7.28 -5.39
C GLU A 85 -13.54 6.58 -4.04
N VAL A 86 -13.49 7.34 -2.93
CA VAL A 86 -13.28 6.75 -1.58
C VAL A 86 -14.42 5.82 -1.18
N THR A 87 -15.66 6.13 -1.58
CA THR A 87 -16.81 5.27 -1.33
C THR A 87 -17.01 4.19 -2.37
N ASN A 88 -16.12 4.08 -3.38
CA ASN A 88 -16.29 3.22 -4.55
C ASN A 88 -17.69 3.35 -5.18
N LEU A 89 -18.24 4.58 -5.24
CA LEU A 89 -19.61 4.79 -5.69
C LEU A 89 -19.80 4.29 -7.13
N ALA A 90 -18.79 4.47 -7.99
CA ALA A 90 -18.84 3.97 -9.35
C ALA A 90 -18.95 2.44 -9.42
N GLY A 91 -18.24 1.71 -8.56
CA GLY A 91 -18.32 0.25 -8.50
C GLY A 91 -19.68 -0.22 -7.98
N VAL A 92 -20.16 0.36 -6.89
CA VAL A 92 -21.47 0.02 -6.30
C VAL A 92 -22.63 0.31 -7.27
N VAL A 93 -22.56 1.43 -8.00
CA VAL A 93 -23.59 1.79 -8.98
C VAL A 93 -23.52 0.91 -10.23
N ALA A 94 -22.33 0.46 -10.63
CA ALA A 94 -22.13 -0.43 -11.78
C ALA A 94 -22.77 -1.81 -11.60
N GLU A 95 -22.92 -2.29 -10.35
CA GLU A 95 -23.64 -3.53 -10.04
C GLU A 95 -25.15 -3.43 -10.35
N HIS A 96 -25.70 -2.21 -10.39
CA HIS A 96 -27.15 -1.98 -10.49
C HIS A 96 -27.56 -1.18 -11.73
N SER A 97 -26.64 -0.49 -12.40
CA SER A 97 -26.92 0.37 -13.54
C SER A 97 -25.70 0.58 -14.45
N SER A 98 -25.93 0.96 -15.70
CA SER A 98 -24.88 1.27 -16.67
C SER A 98 -24.37 2.72 -16.61
N VAL A 99 -24.67 3.46 -15.53
CA VAL A 99 -24.32 4.89 -15.44
C VAL A 99 -22.79 5.04 -15.26
N PRO A 100 -22.10 5.79 -16.14
CA PRO A 100 -20.64 5.92 -16.11
C PRO A 100 -20.19 6.97 -15.07
N VAL A 101 -20.43 6.70 -13.78
CA VAL A 101 -20.18 7.63 -12.66
C VAL A 101 -18.74 8.16 -12.65
N PHE A 102 -17.75 7.31 -12.91
CA PHE A 102 -16.34 7.71 -13.00
C PHE A 102 -16.10 8.74 -14.13
N HIS A 103 -16.59 8.48 -15.35
CA HIS A 103 -16.41 9.40 -16.46
C HIS A 103 -17.13 10.73 -16.22
N ALA A 104 -18.31 10.69 -15.58
CA ALA A 104 -19.04 11.89 -15.19
C ALA A 104 -18.27 12.71 -14.14
N SER A 105 -17.65 12.06 -13.14
CA SER A 105 -16.85 12.74 -12.11
C SER A 105 -15.58 13.35 -12.70
N LEU A 106 -14.93 12.66 -13.65
CA LEU A 106 -13.77 13.16 -14.37
C LEU A 106 -14.14 14.36 -15.25
N ALA A 107 -15.24 14.28 -16.01
CA ALA A 107 -15.74 15.37 -16.84
C ALA A 107 -16.08 16.61 -15.99
N LEU A 108 -16.76 16.43 -14.85
CA LEU A 108 -17.01 17.48 -13.86
C LEU A 108 -15.69 18.15 -13.43
N GLY A 109 -14.68 17.35 -13.11
CA GLY A 109 -13.36 17.83 -12.71
C GLY A 109 -12.65 18.63 -13.81
N ILE A 110 -12.66 18.14 -15.04
CA ILE A 110 -12.05 18.82 -16.20
C ILE A 110 -12.71 20.18 -16.43
N VAL A 111 -14.04 20.24 -16.43
CA VAL A 111 -14.79 21.50 -16.59
C VAL A 111 -14.53 22.44 -15.42
N ALA A 112 -14.47 21.94 -14.19
CA ALA A 112 -14.14 22.74 -13.01
C ALA A 112 -12.71 23.32 -13.08
N VAL A 113 -11.72 22.55 -13.58
CA VAL A 113 -10.37 23.06 -13.84
C VAL A 113 -10.40 24.16 -14.90
N ALA A 114 -11.07 23.93 -16.03
CA ALA A 114 -11.16 24.90 -17.12
C ALA A 114 -11.80 26.23 -16.66
N VAL A 115 -12.85 26.16 -15.83
CA VAL A 115 -13.48 27.35 -15.25
C VAL A 115 -12.56 28.03 -14.23
N ALA A 116 -11.87 27.27 -13.38
CA ALA A 116 -10.96 27.80 -12.38
C ALA A 116 -9.74 28.51 -12.97
N LEU A 117 -9.23 28.04 -14.11
CA LEU A 117 -8.11 28.65 -14.82
C LEU A 117 -8.41 30.05 -15.38
N ARG A 118 -9.70 30.39 -15.54
CA ARG A 118 -10.15 31.75 -15.93
C ARG A 118 -9.91 32.78 -14.83
N ASP A 119 -9.86 32.36 -13.57
CA ASP A 119 -9.54 33.22 -12.43
C ASP A 119 -8.02 33.33 -12.28
N GLU A 120 -7.49 34.54 -12.47
CA GLU A 120 -6.06 34.82 -12.34
C GLU A 120 -5.51 34.49 -10.95
N THR A 121 -6.27 34.74 -9.89
CA THR A 121 -5.83 34.47 -8.51
C THR A 121 -5.68 32.97 -8.26
N MET A 122 -6.53 32.15 -8.88
CA MET A 122 -6.44 30.70 -8.78
C MET A 122 -5.31 30.16 -9.66
N ARG A 123 -5.20 30.64 -10.91
CA ARG A 123 -4.15 30.25 -11.85
C ARG A 123 -2.75 30.50 -11.30
N ASN A 124 -2.54 31.63 -10.61
CA ASN A 124 -1.25 31.99 -10.01
C ASN A 124 -0.79 31.05 -8.87
N ARG A 125 -1.64 30.09 -8.44
CA ARG A 125 -1.26 29.04 -7.49
C ARG A 125 -0.55 27.87 -8.14
N LEU A 126 -0.69 27.69 -9.46
CA LEU A 126 0.08 26.73 -10.22
C LEU A 126 1.54 27.19 -10.30
N ASN A 127 2.48 26.26 -10.21
CA ASN A 127 3.90 26.59 -10.11
C ASN A 127 4.77 25.45 -10.68
N ARG A 128 6.09 25.62 -10.61
CA ARG A 128 7.03 24.62 -11.15
C ARG A 128 6.89 23.26 -10.47
N GLY A 129 6.51 23.21 -9.20
CA GLY A 129 6.26 21.94 -8.50
C GLY A 129 5.08 21.17 -9.09
N THR A 130 4.07 21.86 -9.63
CA THR A 130 3.00 21.25 -10.43
C THR A 130 3.58 20.54 -11.66
N VAL A 131 4.45 21.22 -12.41
CA VAL A 131 5.09 20.67 -13.61
C VAL A 131 5.95 19.44 -13.27
N VAL A 132 6.70 19.48 -12.17
CA VAL A 132 7.47 18.32 -11.70
C VAL A 132 6.56 17.13 -11.38
N CYS A 133 5.41 17.36 -10.72
CA CYS A 133 4.45 16.28 -10.45
C CYS A 133 3.85 15.70 -11.73
N LEU A 134 3.55 16.54 -12.74
CA LEU A 134 3.14 16.07 -14.06
C LEU A 134 4.25 15.26 -14.74
N GLY A 135 5.52 15.65 -14.53
CA GLY A 135 6.68 14.91 -15.00
C GLY A 135 6.78 13.50 -14.42
N PHE A 136 6.43 13.29 -13.14
CA PHE A 136 6.37 11.94 -12.55
C PHE A 136 5.28 11.07 -13.17
N VAL A 137 4.10 11.64 -13.41
CA VAL A 137 2.98 10.96 -14.10
C VAL A 137 3.39 10.60 -15.52
N ALA A 138 4.00 11.55 -16.25
CA ALA A 138 4.48 11.34 -17.61
C ALA A 138 5.57 10.26 -17.66
N ALA A 139 6.53 10.28 -16.73
CA ALA A 139 7.57 9.25 -16.64
C ALA A 139 6.96 7.85 -16.45
N TYR A 140 5.96 7.71 -15.57
CA TYR A 140 5.24 6.45 -15.41
C TYR A 140 4.58 6.00 -16.71
N LEU A 141 3.77 6.85 -17.35
CA LEU A 141 3.09 6.51 -18.59
C LEU A 141 4.07 6.18 -19.74
N VAL A 142 5.20 6.90 -19.84
CA VAL A 142 6.25 6.60 -20.81
C VAL A 142 6.85 5.23 -20.55
N THR A 143 7.16 4.87 -19.31
CA THR A 143 7.67 3.51 -19.02
C THR A 143 6.65 2.41 -19.30
N GLN A 144 5.35 2.66 -19.07
CA GLN A 144 4.29 1.71 -19.43
C GLN A 144 4.17 1.56 -20.95
N PHE A 145 4.31 2.66 -21.70
CA PHE A 145 4.38 2.63 -23.15
C PHE A 145 5.62 1.88 -23.66
N LEU A 146 6.79 2.10 -23.06
CA LEU A 146 8.00 1.36 -23.40
C LEU A 146 7.87 -0.15 -23.12
N ALA A 147 7.25 -0.52 -22.00
CA ALA A 147 6.93 -1.93 -21.70
C ALA A 147 5.94 -2.52 -22.72
N MET A 148 4.97 -1.73 -23.20
CA MET A 148 4.04 -2.15 -24.25
C MET A 148 4.74 -2.47 -25.58
N LEU A 149 5.84 -1.79 -25.94
CA LEU A 149 6.62 -2.10 -27.15
C LEU A 149 7.22 -3.51 -27.12
N GLY A 150 7.46 -4.08 -25.93
CA GLY A 150 7.93 -5.44 -25.73
C GLY A 150 6.81 -6.46 -25.48
N SER A 151 5.55 -6.07 -25.67
CA SER A 151 4.39 -6.87 -25.29
C SER A 151 4.23 -8.15 -26.14
N GLN A 152 3.68 -9.21 -25.54
CA GLN A 152 3.27 -10.43 -26.26
C GLN A 152 1.83 -10.40 -26.75
N ASP A 153 1.02 -9.49 -26.23
CA ASP A 153 -0.34 -9.24 -26.69
C ASP A 153 -0.61 -7.73 -26.60
N GLU A 154 -0.47 -7.10 -27.77
CA GLU A 154 -0.64 -5.66 -27.93
C GLU A 154 -2.06 -5.21 -27.57
N GLY A 155 -3.09 -6.03 -27.85
CA GLY A 155 -4.48 -5.68 -27.61
C GLY A 155 -4.76 -5.50 -26.12
N ALA A 156 -4.38 -6.51 -25.32
CA ALA A 156 -4.51 -6.45 -23.87
C ALA A 156 -3.64 -5.34 -23.24
N SER A 157 -2.41 -5.14 -23.72
CA SER A 157 -1.55 -4.07 -23.23
C SER A 157 -2.05 -2.67 -23.57
N VAL A 158 -2.62 -2.45 -24.75
CA VAL A 158 -3.26 -1.18 -25.13
C VAL A 158 -4.47 -0.91 -24.25
N ALA A 159 -5.29 -1.92 -23.96
CA ALA A 159 -6.44 -1.78 -23.06
C ALA A 159 -6.00 -1.39 -21.63
N SER A 160 -4.98 -2.06 -21.10
CA SER A 160 -4.37 -1.75 -19.79
C SER A 160 -3.80 -0.33 -19.74
N LEU A 161 -3.07 0.09 -20.79
CA LEU A 161 -2.51 1.42 -20.90
C LEU A 161 -3.60 2.50 -20.97
N LYS A 162 -4.68 2.29 -21.72
CA LYS A 162 -5.84 3.21 -21.75
C LYS A 162 -6.46 3.40 -20.36
N GLY A 163 -6.61 2.32 -19.60
CA GLY A 163 -7.07 2.37 -18.21
C GLY A 163 -6.15 3.23 -17.35
N SER A 164 -4.84 2.99 -17.44
CA SER A 164 -3.80 3.72 -16.70
C SER A 164 -3.74 5.21 -17.07
N ILE A 165 -3.99 5.57 -18.33
CA ILE A 165 -4.12 6.96 -18.78
C ILE A 165 -5.33 7.63 -18.12
N GLY A 166 -6.49 6.98 -18.08
CA GLY A 166 -7.69 7.51 -17.42
C GLY A 166 -7.49 7.74 -15.93
N ASP A 167 -6.84 6.79 -15.26
CA ASP A 167 -6.49 6.86 -13.84
C ASP A 167 -5.46 7.97 -13.54
N CYS A 168 -4.46 8.15 -14.41
CA CYS A 168 -3.50 9.25 -14.33
C CYS A 168 -4.15 10.60 -14.63
N ALA A 169 -5.10 10.67 -15.57
CA ALA A 169 -5.86 11.88 -15.85
C ALA A 169 -6.69 12.30 -14.64
N PHE A 170 -7.33 11.34 -13.95
CA PHE A 170 -8.01 11.59 -12.68
C PHE A 170 -7.07 12.19 -11.63
N LEU A 171 -5.88 11.60 -11.44
CA LEU A 171 -4.86 12.13 -10.53
C LEU A 171 -4.50 13.58 -10.87
N VAL A 172 -4.22 13.86 -12.14
CA VAL A 172 -3.81 15.19 -12.63
C VAL A 172 -4.92 16.22 -12.42
N VAL A 173 -6.16 15.90 -12.80
CA VAL A 173 -7.32 16.78 -12.61
C VAL A 173 -7.51 17.09 -11.12
N LEU A 174 -7.48 16.07 -10.27
CA LEU A 174 -7.66 16.25 -8.83
C LEU A 174 -6.51 17.07 -8.20
N LEU A 175 -5.26 16.83 -8.62
CA LEU A 175 -4.09 17.62 -8.23
C LEU A 175 -4.29 19.10 -8.55
N LEU A 176 -4.71 19.40 -9.78
CA LEU A 176 -4.97 20.78 -10.23
C LEU A 176 -6.09 21.41 -9.42
N LEU A 177 -7.22 20.73 -9.19
CA LEU A 177 -8.32 21.25 -8.38
C LEU A 177 -7.89 21.55 -6.94
N ILE A 178 -7.10 20.67 -6.32
CA ILE A 178 -6.59 20.91 -4.96
C ILE A 178 -5.70 22.15 -4.93
N GLN A 179 -4.78 22.31 -5.89
CA GLN A 179 -3.89 23.47 -5.97
C GLN A 179 -4.66 24.77 -6.25
N LEU A 180 -5.49 24.79 -7.29
CA LEU A 180 -6.31 25.96 -7.66
C LEU A 180 -7.21 26.38 -6.49
N SER A 181 -7.79 25.42 -5.78
CA SER A 181 -8.63 25.73 -4.61
C SER A 181 -7.86 26.27 -3.40
N GLY A 182 -6.58 25.92 -3.24
CA GLY A 182 -5.77 26.26 -2.07
C GLY A 182 -6.33 25.72 -0.76
N ARG A 183 -7.20 24.70 -0.81
CA ARG A 183 -7.96 24.18 0.33
C ARG A 183 -7.75 22.67 0.52
N PRO A 184 -6.49 22.20 0.73
CA PRO A 184 -6.19 20.77 0.83
C PRO A 184 -6.96 20.07 1.95
N TRP A 185 -7.21 20.77 3.06
CA TRP A 185 -7.96 20.23 4.19
C TRP A 185 -9.41 19.85 3.87
N VAL A 186 -10.02 20.44 2.84
CA VAL A 186 -11.37 20.04 2.41
C VAL A 186 -11.33 18.64 1.82
N VAL A 187 -10.31 18.32 1.03
CA VAL A 187 -10.11 16.97 0.46
C VAL A 187 -9.71 15.97 1.54
N VAL A 188 -8.88 16.37 2.51
CA VAL A 188 -8.56 15.51 3.68
C VAL A 188 -9.84 15.12 4.44
N ALA A 189 -10.74 16.08 4.68
CA ALA A 189 -12.04 15.78 5.29
C ALA A 189 -12.94 14.92 4.38
N ALA A 190 -12.90 15.15 3.06
CA ALA A 190 -13.63 14.38 2.06
C ALA A 190 -13.15 12.91 1.92
N ILE A 191 -11.95 12.59 2.44
CA ILE A 191 -11.46 11.21 2.57
C ILE A 191 -11.90 10.62 3.92
N VAL A 192 -11.61 11.33 5.02
CA VAL A 192 -11.79 10.79 6.38
C VAL A 192 -13.27 10.61 6.75
N VAL A 193 -14.14 11.55 6.36
CA VAL A 193 -15.56 11.47 6.72
C VAL A 193 -16.25 10.27 6.06
N PRO A 194 -16.16 10.04 4.74
CA PRO A 194 -16.79 8.87 4.14
C PRO A 194 -16.20 7.55 4.65
N LEU A 195 -14.87 7.46 4.83
CA LEU A 195 -14.26 6.25 5.42
C LEU A 195 -14.81 5.97 6.83
N ALA A 196 -14.94 6.99 7.68
CA ALA A 196 -15.51 6.83 9.01
C ALA A 196 -16.97 6.39 8.96
N VAL A 197 -17.80 6.99 8.08
CA VAL A 197 -19.21 6.61 7.90
C VAL A 197 -19.33 5.16 7.43
N LEU A 198 -18.55 4.75 6.44
CA LEU A 198 -18.55 3.38 5.93
C LEU A 198 -18.08 2.38 7.00
N SER A 199 -17.07 2.72 7.80
CA SER A 199 -16.64 1.85 8.91
C SER A 199 -17.69 1.71 10.01
N VAL A 200 -18.44 2.78 10.31
CA VAL A 200 -19.60 2.70 11.21
C VAL A 200 -20.68 1.81 10.59
N LEU A 201 -20.93 1.94 9.29
CA LEU A 201 -21.91 1.10 8.58
C LEU A 201 -21.53 -0.39 8.63
N THR A 202 -20.23 -0.72 8.45
CA THR A 202 -19.75 -2.11 8.62
C THR A 202 -19.86 -2.60 10.06
N LEU A 203 -19.66 -1.73 11.04
CA LEU A 203 -19.86 -2.08 12.45
C LEU A 203 -21.34 -2.35 12.75
N ILE A 204 -22.25 -1.53 12.22
CA ILE A 204 -23.69 -1.74 12.31
C ILE A 204 -24.05 -3.07 11.65
N ASN A 205 -23.51 -3.37 10.46
CA ASN A 205 -23.74 -4.67 9.82
C ASN A 205 -23.31 -5.84 10.71
N GLN A 206 -22.10 -5.77 11.29
CA GLN A 206 -21.58 -6.80 12.19
C GLN A 206 -22.45 -7.01 13.43
N VAL A 207 -22.82 -5.92 14.12
CA VAL A 207 -23.47 -5.98 15.44
C VAL A 207 -24.99 -6.19 15.33
N ALA A 208 -25.66 -5.50 14.40
CA ALA A 208 -27.11 -5.51 14.30
C ALA A 208 -27.65 -6.52 13.29
N PHE A 209 -26.85 -6.90 12.28
CA PHE A 209 -27.30 -7.75 11.16
C PHE A 209 -26.44 -9.01 10.98
N ALA A 210 -25.49 -9.29 11.88
CA ALA A 210 -24.58 -10.43 11.79
C ALA A 210 -23.90 -10.59 10.42
N GLY A 211 -23.60 -9.47 9.74
CA GLY A 211 -22.95 -9.46 8.42
C GLY A 211 -23.88 -9.68 7.22
N THR A 212 -25.18 -9.87 7.43
CA THR A 212 -26.13 -10.20 6.34
C THR A 212 -26.61 -8.99 5.54
N ALA A 213 -26.51 -7.77 6.07
CA ALA A 213 -27.03 -6.56 5.43
C ALA A 213 -25.96 -5.84 4.59
N THR A 214 -26.09 -5.82 3.27
CA THR A 214 -25.08 -5.18 2.39
C THR A 214 -25.21 -3.65 2.32
N PHE A 215 -26.34 -3.08 2.76
CA PHE A 215 -26.66 -1.66 2.67
C PHE A 215 -26.49 -1.08 1.25
N GLY A 216 -27.03 -1.79 0.25
CA GLY A 216 -26.91 -1.39 -1.16
C GLY A 216 -25.48 -1.49 -1.69
N GLY A 217 -24.66 -2.37 -1.11
CA GLY A 217 -23.28 -2.62 -1.51
C GLY A 217 -22.22 -1.80 -0.76
N PHE A 218 -22.60 -0.94 0.19
CA PHE A 218 -21.65 -0.08 0.94
C PHE A 218 -21.04 -0.72 2.20
N ALA A 219 -21.57 -1.85 2.66
CA ALA A 219 -21.05 -2.56 3.83
C ALA A 219 -21.15 -4.07 3.65
N THR A 220 -20.51 -4.59 2.60
CA THR A 220 -20.54 -6.00 2.23
C THR A 220 -19.61 -6.84 3.12
N ALA A 221 -20.14 -7.95 3.64
CA ALA A 221 -19.34 -8.99 4.27
C ALA A 221 -18.75 -9.89 3.17
N THR A 222 -17.44 -10.15 3.24
CA THR A 222 -16.71 -10.95 2.25
C THR A 222 -16.62 -12.39 2.75
N ALA A 223 -16.94 -13.37 1.89
CA ALA A 223 -16.75 -14.77 2.21
C ALA A 223 -15.28 -15.03 2.53
N ALA A 224 -15.02 -15.68 3.66
CA ALA A 224 -13.67 -16.02 4.05
C ALA A 224 -13.34 -17.44 3.54
N SER A 225 -12.38 -17.56 2.64
CA SER A 225 -11.84 -18.85 2.23
C SER A 225 -10.80 -19.33 3.26
N GLY A 226 -11.04 -20.47 3.90
CA GLY A 226 -10.12 -21.14 4.83
C GLY A 226 -10.87 -21.96 5.90
N GLU A 227 -10.36 -23.16 6.23
CA GLU A 227 -11.00 -24.17 7.12
C GLU A 227 -11.21 -23.74 8.59
N LEU A 228 -10.72 -22.56 9.00
CA LEU A 228 -10.71 -22.08 10.40
C LEU A 228 -11.38 -20.71 10.59
N VAL A 229 -12.19 -20.23 9.63
CA VAL A 229 -12.74 -18.87 9.72
C VAL A 229 -14.02 -18.80 10.54
N THR A 230 -13.87 -18.61 11.85
CA THR A 230 -14.96 -18.28 12.78
C THR A 230 -15.34 -16.79 12.80
N THR A 231 -14.69 -15.95 11.98
CA THR A 231 -14.80 -14.47 12.05
C THR A 231 -15.14 -13.84 10.69
N LEU A 232 -16.27 -13.13 10.64
CA LEU A 232 -16.71 -12.35 9.49
C LEU A 232 -15.68 -11.28 9.10
N ARG A 233 -15.51 -11.08 7.79
CA ARG A 233 -14.60 -10.08 7.23
C ARG A 233 -15.42 -9.07 6.44
N PHE A 234 -15.10 -7.78 6.57
CA PHE A 234 -15.83 -6.72 5.88
C PHE A 234 -15.00 -6.06 4.80
N GLY A 235 -15.61 -5.90 3.62
CA GLY A 235 -15.06 -5.19 2.46
C GLY A 235 -15.56 -3.75 2.33
N GLY A 236 -16.48 -3.31 3.20
CA GLY A 236 -17.09 -1.99 3.03
C GLY A 236 -17.78 -1.91 1.65
N PRO A 237 -17.46 -0.91 0.82
CA PRO A 237 -17.99 -0.78 -0.54
C PRO A 237 -17.20 -1.57 -1.60
N LEU A 238 -16.22 -2.39 -1.18
CA LEU A 238 -15.38 -3.20 -2.05
C LEU A 238 -15.69 -4.68 -1.86
N PRO A 239 -15.52 -5.50 -2.91
CA PRO A 239 -15.78 -6.94 -2.84
C PRO A 239 -14.74 -7.72 -2.00
N ASP A 240 -13.59 -7.10 -1.67
CA ASP A 240 -12.50 -7.75 -0.94
C ASP A 240 -12.02 -6.89 0.25
N SER A 241 -11.94 -7.53 1.42
CA SER A 241 -11.59 -6.90 2.70
C SER A 241 -10.15 -6.41 2.79
N ASN A 242 -9.22 -6.98 2.03
CA ASN A 242 -7.82 -6.54 1.99
C ASN A 242 -7.70 -5.22 1.20
N PHE A 243 -8.40 -5.09 0.06
CA PHE A 243 -8.44 -3.84 -0.68
C PHE A 243 -9.14 -2.73 0.12
N TRP A 244 -10.19 -3.06 0.85
CA TRP A 244 -10.83 -2.12 1.78
C TRP A 244 -9.90 -1.67 2.89
N GLY A 245 -9.19 -2.61 3.49
CA GLY A 245 -8.15 -2.30 4.47
C GLY A 245 -7.11 -1.32 3.95
N ARG A 246 -6.65 -1.51 2.70
CA ARG A 246 -5.72 -0.59 2.04
C ARG A 246 -6.29 0.82 1.82
N HIS A 247 -7.61 0.98 1.63
CA HIS A 247 -8.25 2.31 1.58
C HIS A 247 -8.26 2.96 2.97
N LEU A 248 -8.63 2.20 4.00
CA LEU A 248 -8.68 2.69 5.38
C LEU A 248 -7.32 3.15 5.89
N VAL A 249 -6.25 2.44 5.54
CA VAL A 249 -4.85 2.82 5.86
C VAL A 249 -4.52 4.24 5.40
N LEU A 250 -5.07 4.70 4.27
CA LEU A 250 -4.87 6.08 3.80
C LEU A 250 -5.51 7.11 4.75
N GLY A 251 -6.68 6.79 5.31
CA GLY A 251 -7.46 7.67 6.17
C GLY A 251 -6.88 7.83 7.58
N VAL A 252 -6.19 6.82 8.11
CA VAL A 252 -5.66 6.80 9.49
C VAL A 252 -4.76 8.01 9.81
N PRO A 253 -3.63 8.25 9.12
CA PRO A 253 -2.77 9.38 9.43
C PRO A 253 -3.44 10.73 9.10
N LEU A 254 -4.34 10.77 8.11
CA LEU A 254 -5.09 11.96 7.72
C LEU A 254 -6.08 12.41 8.81
N ALA A 255 -6.77 11.47 9.45
CA ALA A 255 -7.64 11.74 10.59
C ALA A 255 -6.81 12.29 11.77
N GLY A 256 -5.63 11.72 12.01
CA GLY A 256 -4.66 12.24 12.98
C GLY A 256 -4.29 13.72 12.73
N ALA A 257 -3.99 14.09 11.48
CA ALA A 257 -3.69 15.48 11.12
C ALA A 257 -4.88 16.43 11.36
N LEU A 258 -6.12 15.98 11.12
CA LEU A 258 -7.33 16.76 11.42
C LEU A 258 -7.53 16.97 12.92
N ILE A 259 -7.24 15.97 13.75
CA ILE A 259 -7.25 16.09 15.21
C ILE A 259 -6.23 17.15 15.67
N VAL A 260 -4.99 17.08 15.18
CA VAL A 260 -3.94 18.05 15.55
C VAL A 260 -4.36 19.48 15.17
N ARG A 261 -4.92 19.66 13.96
CA ARG A 261 -5.46 20.94 13.52
C ARG A 261 -6.61 21.43 14.41
N ALA A 262 -7.52 20.53 14.80
CA ALA A 262 -8.65 20.87 15.66
C ALA A 262 -8.19 21.31 17.06
N VAL A 263 -7.25 20.58 17.66
CA VAL A 263 -6.63 20.93 18.95
C VAL A 263 -5.99 22.32 18.89
N ARG A 264 -5.21 22.61 17.84
CA ARG A 264 -4.62 23.94 17.64
C ARG A 264 -5.64 25.06 17.48
N SER A 265 -6.81 24.75 16.94
CA SER A 265 -7.90 25.72 16.77
C SER A 265 -8.74 25.95 18.03
N GLY A 266 -8.48 25.23 19.13
CA GLY A 266 -9.23 25.32 20.39
C GLY A 266 -10.66 24.77 20.32
N ARG A 267 -11.05 24.12 19.22
CA ARG A 267 -12.43 23.67 18.98
C ARG A 267 -12.66 22.27 19.54
N ARG A 268 -13.02 22.18 20.82
CA ARG A 268 -13.26 20.89 21.52
C ARG A 268 -14.21 19.96 20.76
N GLY A 269 -15.34 20.46 20.25
CA GLY A 269 -16.28 19.65 19.45
C GLY A 269 -15.67 19.09 18.17
N ALA A 270 -14.78 19.83 17.50
CA ALA A 270 -14.08 19.33 16.33
C ALA A 270 -13.04 18.26 16.69
N VAL A 271 -12.38 18.40 17.85
CA VAL A 271 -11.48 17.35 18.36
C VAL A 271 -12.25 16.06 18.60
N LEU A 272 -13.38 16.13 19.31
CA LEU A 272 -14.23 14.97 19.55
C LEU A 272 -14.71 14.33 18.24
N GLY A 273 -15.19 15.12 17.28
CA GLY A 273 -15.64 14.61 15.98
C GLY A 273 -14.54 13.91 15.19
N TRP A 274 -13.34 14.49 15.11
CA TRP A 274 -12.22 13.85 14.39
C TRP A 274 -11.64 12.65 15.13
N SER A 275 -11.65 12.65 16.46
CA SER A 275 -11.27 11.47 17.26
C SER A 275 -12.26 10.32 17.07
N ALA A 276 -13.57 10.62 17.04
CA ALA A 276 -14.60 9.63 16.72
C ALA A 276 -14.44 9.08 15.30
N ALA A 277 -14.13 9.94 14.32
CA ALA A 277 -13.85 9.51 12.95
C ALA A 277 -12.61 8.61 12.86
N LEU A 278 -11.52 8.95 13.56
CA LEU A 278 -10.33 8.09 13.65
C LEU A 278 -10.67 6.73 14.28
N LEU A 279 -11.43 6.72 15.38
CA LEU A 279 -11.86 5.49 16.03
C LEU A 279 -12.70 4.62 15.08
N ALA A 280 -13.65 5.21 14.36
CA ALA A 280 -14.44 4.51 13.36
C ALA A 280 -13.56 3.90 12.27
N VAL A 281 -12.59 4.65 11.72
CA VAL A 281 -11.64 4.12 10.72
C VAL A 281 -10.83 2.95 11.28
N LEU A 282 -10.35 3.03 12.53
CA LEU A 282 -9.63 1.94 13.18
C LEU A 282 -10.51 0.70 13.42
N ILE A 283 -11.79 0.89 13.75
CA ILE A 283 -12.77 -0.20 13.82
C ILE A 283 -12.95 -0.83 12.43
N GLY A 284 -13.03 -0.04 11.36
CA GLY A 284 -13.06 -0.56 10.00
C GLY A 284 -11.81 -1.39 9.68
N VAL A 285 -10.63 -0.91 10.06
CA VAL A 285 -9.35 -1.64 9.87
C VAL A 285 -9.42 -2.99 10.58
N TYR A 286 -9.93 -3.00 11.81
CA TYR A 286 -10.15 -4.22 12.59
C TYR A 286 -11.12 -5.20 11.90
N LEU A 287 -12.26 -4.72 11.43
CA LEU A 287 -13.30 -5.54 10.79
C LEU A 287 -12.88 -6.12 9.43
N THR A 288 -11.81 -5.61 8.82
CA THR A 288 -11.22 -6.25 7.62
C THR A 288 -10.57 -7.61 7.94
N GLN A 289 -10.14 -7.78 9.19
CA GLN A 289 -9.40 -8.95 9.69
C GLN A 289 -8.16 -9.31 8.83
N SER A 290 -7.57 -8.30 8.16
CA SER A 290 -6.44 -8.46 7.25
C SER A 290 -5.11 -8.15 7.95
N ARG A 291 -4.22 -9.14 8.05
CA ARG A 291 -2.90 -9.01 8.70
C ARG A 291 -2.04 -7.93 8.03
N GLY A 292 -2.00 -7.93 6.70
CA GLY A 292 -1.29 -6.92 5.91
C GLY A 292 -1.82 -5.50 6.14
N THR A 293 -3.13 -5.35 6.33
CA THR A 293 -3.76 -4.06 6.64
C THR A 293 -3.33 -3.53 8.01
N ILE A 294 -3.33 -4.39 9.04
CA ILE A 294 -2.92 -4.01 10.39
C ILE A 294 -1.45 -3.57 10.40
N ILE A 295 -0.57 -4.33 9.75
CA ILE A 295 0.85 -3.99 9.62
C ILE A 295 1.02 -2.65 8.89
N ALA A 296 0.34 -2.46 7.76
CA ALA A 296 0.40 -1.22 7.00
C ALA A 296 -0.13 0.00 7.79
N ALA A 297 -1.22 -0.16 8.53
CA ALA A 297 -1.76 0.88 9.41
C ALA A 297 -0.77 1.23 10.53
N ALA A 298 -0.15 0.24 11.16
CA ALA A 298 0.86 0.44 12.20
C ALA A 298 2.08 1.21 11.66
N VAL A 299 2.57 0.84 10.47
CA VAL A 299 3.66 1.56 9.80
C VAL A 299 3.24 3.00 9.46
N ALA A 300 2.04 3.22 8.94
CA ALA A 300 1.53 4.56 8.64
C ALA A 300 1.45 5.43 9.91
N ILE A 301 0.92 4.90 11.01
CA ILE A 301 0.88 5.60 12.30
C ILE A 301 2.29 5.94 12.77
N LEU A 302 3.21 4.97 12.74
CA LEU A 302 4.59 5.16 13.18
C LEU A 302 5.28 6.27 12.38
N VAL A 303 5.21 6.20 11.05
CA VAL A 303 5.78 7.23 10.16
C VAL A 303 5.17 8.60 10.46
N TRP A 304 3.85 8.69 10.60
CA TRP A 304 3.17 9.94 10.88
C TRP A 304 3.60 10.55 12.23
N VAL A 305 3.65 9.74 13.28
CA VAL A 305 4.05 10.15 14.64
C VAL A 305 5.51 10.63 14.65
N LEU A 306 6.41 9.92 13.97
CA LEU A 306 7.83 10.29 13.89
C LEU A 306 8.04 11.55 13.05
N ALA A 307 7.31 11.72 11.94
CA ALA A 307 7.44 12.84 11.02
C ALA A 307 6.82 14.16 11.55
N SER A 308 5.76 14.07 12.35
CA SER A 308 4.93 15.21 12.80
C SER A 308 5.64 16.20 13.75
N GLY A 309 6.81 15.87 14.30
CA GLY A 309 7.60 16.74 15.19
C GLY A 309 7.44 16.38 16.68
N PRO A 310 8.28 16.95 17.57
CA PRO A 310 8.48 16.43 18.93
C PRO A 310 7.23 16.46 19.83
N ALA A 311 6.40 17.50 19.75
CA ALA A 311 5.19 17.62 20.55
C ALA A 311 4.10 16.61 20.13
N ALA A 312 3.89 16.44 18.83
CA ALA A 312 2.98 15.44 18.29
C ALA A 312 3.51 14.03 18.53
N ARG A 313 4.83 13.83 18.37
CA ARG A 313 5.51 12.57 18.63
C ARG A 313 5.32 12.09 20.06
N ARG A 314 5.55 12.96 21.06
CA ARG A 314 5.37 12.59 22.47
C ARG A 314 3.94 12.12 22.75
N ARG A 315 2.94 12.84 22.24
CA ARG A 315 1.52 12.49 22.44
C ARG A 315 1.13 11.21 21.68
N GLY A 316 1.61 11.03 20.45
CA GLY A 316 1.38 9.83 19.66
C GLY A 316 2.05 8.58 20.24
N LEU A 317 3.28 8.71 20.75
CA LEU A 317 3.97 7.62 21.45
C LEU A 317 3.24 7.25 22.76
N MET A 318 2.70 8.24 23.48
CA MET A 318 1.89 7.99 24.68
C MET A 318 0.57 7.25 24.39
N SER A 319 0.08 7.29 23.15
CA SER A 319 -1.10 6.50 22.73
C SER A 319 -0.75 5.08 22.24
N LEU A 320 0.52 4.73 22.07
CA LEU A 320 0.93 3.39 21.61
C LEU A 320 0.47 2.24 22.53
N PRO A 321 0.48 2.36 23.87
CA PRO A 321 -0.05 1.30 24.75
C PRO A 321 -1.53 1.02 24.50
N VAL A 322 -2.31 2.07 24.19
CA VAL A 322 -3.74 1.94 23.86
C VAL A 322 -3.93 1.25 22.52
N VAL A 323 -3.10 1.58 21.52
CA VAL A 323 -3.09 0.86 20.24
C VAL A 323 -2.69 -0.61 20.43
N GLY A 324 -1.67 -0.87 21.26
CA GLY A 324 -1.24 -2.22 21.64
C GLY A 324 -2.34 -3.02 22.33
N LEU A 325 -3.10 -2.40 23.23
CA LEU A 325 -4.25 -3.02 23.90
C LEU A 325 -5.37 -3.37 22.92
N VAL A 326 -5.62 -2.52 21.91
CA VAL A 326 -6.56 -2.83 20.82
C VAL A 326 -6.07 -4.02 19.99
N LEU A 327 -4.75 -4.19 19.81
CA LEU A 327 -4.17 -5.35 19.12
C LEU A 327 -4.28 -6.66 19.93
N LEU A 328 -4.52 -6.58 21.24
CA LEU A 328 -4.77 -7.74 22.10
C LEU A 328 -6.24 -8.19 22.11
N LEU A 329 -7.12 -7.50 21.36
CA LEU A 329 -8.52 -7.93 21.24
C LEU A 329 -8.62 -9.33 20.57
N PRO A 330 -9.56 -10.18 21.03
CA PRO A 330 -9.76 -11.53 20.50
C PRO A 330 -9.91 -11.51 18.97
N GLY A 331 -9.17 -12.38 18.27
CA GLY A 331 -9.14 -12.46 16.80
C GLY A 331 -7.90 -11.85 16.14
N LEU A 332 -7.26 -10.84 16.75
CA LEU A 332 -6.01 -10.25 16.24
C LEU A 332 -4.77 -10.99 16.72
N GLY A 333 -4.66 -11.24 18.04
CA GLY A 333 -3.51 -11.89 18.65
C GLY A 333 -3.23 -13.27 18.04
N ASN A 334 -4.27 -14.11 17.94
CA ASN A 334 -4.16 -15.46 17.37
C ASN A 334 -3.72 -15.44 15.90
N ARG A 335 -4.12 -14.42 15.13
CA ARG A 335 -3.71 -14.27 13.72
C ARG A 335 -2.30 -13.70 13.57
N LEU A 336 -1.84 -12.84 14.47
CA LEU A 336 -0.46 -12.35 14.46
C LEU A 336 0.51 -13.44 14.91
N VAL A 337 0.14 -14.24 15.92
CA VAL A 337 0.89 -15.43 16.35
C VAL A 337 0.95 -16.45 15.22
N ALA A 338 -0.19 -16.79 14.59
CA ALA A 338 -0.20 -17.66 13.42
C ALA A 338 0.67 -17.15 12.27
N LEU A 339 0.82 -15.82 12.09
CA LEU A 339 1.71 -15.27 11.04
C LEU A 339 3.18 -15.53 11.38
N VAL A 340 3.54 -15.40 12.64
CA VAL A 340 4.89 -15.69 13.12
C VAL A 340 5.16 -17.20 13.03
N ASP A 341 4.17 -18.03 13.34
CA ASP A 341 4.27 -19.49 13.21
C ASP A 341 4.39 -19.91 11.74
N ASP A 342 3.58 -19.36 10.84
CA ASP A 342 3.67 -19.62 9.38
C ASP A 342 5.04 -19.24 8.81
N VAL A 343 5.61 -18.11 9.27
CA VAL A 343 6.94 -17.64 8.83
C VAL A 343 8.07 -18.46 9.44
N SER A 344 7.88 -19.00 10.65
CA SER A 344 8.92 -19.76 11.37
C SER A 344 8.89 -21.26 11.10
N GLN A 345 7.76 -21.83 10.68
CA GLN A 345 7.56 -23.27 10.47
C GLN A 345 7.38 -23.66 8.99
N ALA A 346 8.02 -22.95 8.07
CA ALA A 346 7.95 -23.17 6.62
C ALA A 346 8.39 -24.59 6.11
N GLY A 347 8.53 -25.59 6.98
CA GLY A 347 9.00 -26.94 6.64
C GLY A 347 8.17 -28.14 7.12
N SER A 348 7.11 -28.00 7.96
CA SER A 348 6.55 -29.21 8.62
C SER A 348 5.04 -29.28 8.89
N SER A 349 4.20 -28.40 8.34
CA SER A 349 2.73 -28.48 8.55
C SER A 349 2.00 -28.89 7.27
N TYR A 350 1.44 -30.11 7.27
CA TYR A 350 0.67 -30.69 6.16
C TYR A 350 -0.73 -30.08 5.96
N VAL A 351 -1.05 -28.99 6.66
CA VAL A 351 -2.31 -28.24 6.55
C VAL A 351 -1.97 -26.76 6.41
N VAL A 352 -1.42 -26.36 5.26
CA VAL A 352 -1.25 -24.94 4.91
C VAL A 352 -2.56 -24.46 4.30
N ASP A 353 -3.06 -23.30 4.75
CA ASP A 353 -4.28 -22.68 4.23
C ASP A 353 -4.19 -22.53 2.69
N PRO A 354 -5.17 -23.05 1.92
CA PRO A 354 -5.18 -22.92 0.46
C PRO A 354 -5.03 -21.48 -0.05
N SER A 355 -5.50 -20.48 0.71
CA SER A 355 -5.36 -19.07 0.37
C SER A 355 -3.92 -18.56 0.49
N VAL A 356 -3.11 -19.14 1.39
CA VAL A 356 -1.69 -18.83 1.54
C VAL A 356 -0.91 -19.49 0.39
N LEU A 357 -1.18 -20.76 0.10
CA LEU A 357 -0.58 -21.46 -1.04
C LEU A 357 -0.90 -20.79 -2.38
N GLY A 358 -2.15 -20.37 -2.59
CA GLY A 358 -2.57 -19.63 -3.78
C GLY A 358 -1.79 -18.33 -3.99
N ARG A 359 -1.55 -17.56 -2.92
CA ARG A 359 -0.74 -16.33 -2.98
C ARG A 359 0.73 -16.61 -3.22
N LEU A 360 1.27 -17.65 -2.61
CA LEU A 360 2.66 -18.05 -2.82
C LEU A 360 2.89 -18.46 -4.28
N ALA A 361 2.06 -19.36 -4.81
CA ALA A 361 2.11 -19.77 -6.21
C ALA A 361 1.98 -18.58 -7.16
N ALA A 362 1.06 -17.66 -6.90
CA ALA A 362 0.87 -16.46 -7.72
C ALA A 362 2.11 -15.56 -7.78
N GLN A 363 2.79 -15.39 -6.64
CA GLN A 363 4.03 -14.63 -6.58
C GLN A 363 5.19 -15.37 -7.26
N GLU A 364 5.29 -16.69 -7.11
CA GLU A 364 6.26 -17.51 -7.84
C GLU A 364 6.07 -17.37 -9.36
N VAL A 365 4.82 -17.38 -9.83
CA VAL A 365 4.48 -17.15 -11.24
C VAL A 365 4.97 -15.77 -11.69
N ALA A 366 4.69 -14.71 -10.93
CA ALA A 366 5.14 -13.36 -11.26
C ALA A 366 6.67 -13.27 -11.37
N TRP A 367 7.39 -13.93 -10.45
CA TRP A 367 8.85 -13.95 -10.49
C TRP A 367 9.41 -14.82 -11.62
N ALA A 368 8.74 -15.91 -11.97
CA ALA A 368 9.10 -16.72 -13.13
C ALA A 368 8.96 -15.91 -14.43
N MET A 369 7.85 -15.21 -14.60
CA MET A 369 7.66 -14.26 -15.72
C MET A 369 8.77 -13.20 -15.76
N PHE A 370 9.10 -12.58 -14.62
CA PHE A 370 10.18 -11.58 -14.58
C PHE A 370 11.55 -12.16 -14.97
N ARG A 371 11.87 -13.39 -14.54
CA ARG A 371 13.14 -14.05 -14.92
C ARG A 371 13.23 -14.32 -16.41
N ASP A 372 12.12 -14.66 -17.04
CA ASP A 372 12.07 -14.91 -18.48
C ASP A 372 12.21 -13.63 -19.29
N ARG A 373 11.63 -12.51 -18.82
CA ARG A 373 11.66 -11.20 -19.52
C ARG A 373 11.99 -10.03 -18.59
N PRO A 374 13.25 -9.90 -18.12
CA PRO A 374 13.60 -8.94 -17.08
C PRO A 374 13.59 -7.48 -17.54
N ALA A 375 13.79 -7.18 -18.82
CA ALA A 375 13.89 -5.80 -19.31
C ALA A 375 12.53 -5.11 -19.41
N PHE A 376 11.67 -5.61 -20.32
CA PHE A 376 10.37 -5.02 -20.65
C PHE A 376 9.17 -5.79 -20.09
N GLY A 377 9.40 -6.96 -19.49
CA GLY A 377 8.32 -7.83 -19.04
C GLY A 377 7.53 -8.43 -20.20
N PHE A 378 6.33 -8.93 -19.89
CA PHE A 378 5.41 -9.49 -20.88
C PHE A 378 4.54 -8.45 -21.57
N GLY A 379 4.41 -7.26 -21.00
CA GLY A 379 3.52 -6.18 -21.40
C GLY A 379 2.51 -5.82 -20.29
N PRO A 380 2.07 -4.56 -20.18
CA PRO A 380 1.06 -4.15 -19.19
C PRO A 380 -0.21 -5.00 -19.25
N GLY A 381 -0.73 -5.43 -18.10
CA GLY A 381 -1.95 -6.23 -18.02
C GLY A 381 -1.81 -7.71 -18.43
N LEU A 382 -0.60 -8.20 -18.68
CA LEU A 382 -0.37 -9.58 -19.14
C LEU A 382 -0.01 -10.58 -18.04
N TYR A 383 -0.08 -10.19 -16.77
CA TYR A 383 0.02 -11.17 -15.70
C TYR A 383 -1.11 -12.23 -15.76
N PRO A 384 -2.41 -11.87 -15.71
CA PRO A 384 -3.50 -12.85 -15.72
C PRO A 384 -3.44 -13.86 -16.88
N PRO A 385 -3.34 -13.45 -18.17
CA PRO A 385 -3.33 -14.41 -19.27
C PRO A 385 -2.07 -15.28 -19.30
N SER A 386 -0.99 -14.86 -18.63
CA SER A 386 0.25 -15.65 -18.54
C SER A 386 0.21 -16.71 -17.43
N VAL A 387 -0.71 -16.63 -16.46
CA VAL A 387 -0.73 -17.53 -15.30
C VAL A 387 -0.80 -19.01 -15.71
N ALA A 388 -1.60 -19.35 -16.72
CA ALA A 388 -1.73 -20.71 -17.20
C ALA A 388 -0.41 -21.29 -17.75
N ASN A 389 0.45 -20.46 -18.32
CA ASN A 389 1.73 -20.88 -18.90
C ASN A 389 2.80 -21.15 -17.84
N TYR A 390 2.66 -20.57 -16.64
CA TYR A 390 3.67 -20.64 -15.58
C TYR A 390 3.25 -21.49 -14.38
N SER A 391 1.95 -21.57 -14.07
CA SER A 391 1.44 -22.27 -12.88
C SER A 391 1.84 -23.76 -12.81
N GLY A 392 2.05 -24.40 -13.97
CA GLY A 392 2.51 -25.78 -14.07
C GLY A 392 3.97 -26.00 -13.63
N PHE A 393 4.82 -24.97 -13.69
CA PHE A 393 6.28 -25.09 -13.53
C PHE A 393 6.83 -24.46 -12.26
N VAL A 394 6.04 -23.63 -11.57
CA VAL A 394 6.41 -23.05 -10.28
C VAL A 394 6.46 -24.10 -9.17
N ASP A 395 7.15 -23.82 -8.07
CA ASP A 395 7.34 -24.81 -7.02
C ASP A 395 6.03 -25.20 -6.33
N THR A 396 5.20 -24.20 -6.04
CA THR A 396 3.93 -24.36 -5.35
C THR A 396 2.83 -24.67 -6.37
N ALA A 397 2.30 -25.89 -6.33
CA ALA A 397 1.15 -26.27 -7.14
C ALA A 397 -0.16 -25.91 -6.46
N VAL A 398 -1.11 -25.36 -7.21
CA VAL A 398 -2.45 -25.04 -6.72
C VAL A 398 -3.50 -25.41 -7.78
N LEU A 399 -4.65 -25.92 -7.32
CA LEU A 399 -5.83 -26.08 -8.16
C LEU A 399 -6.49 -24.71 -8.34
N GLY A 400 -6.71 -24.28 -9.58
CA GLY A 400 -7.27 -22.97 -9.89
C GLY A 400 -6.31 -21.83 -9.48
N PRO A 401 -5.15 -21.69 -10.15
CA PRO A 401 -4.23 -20.61 -9.86
C PRO A 401 -4.93 -19.25 -10.00
N THR A 402 -4.63 -18.32 -9.09
CA THR A 402 -5.26 -17.00 -9.09
C THR A 402 -4.69 -16.12 -10.20
N ASP A 403 -5.57 -15.35 -10.84
CA ASP A 403 -5.24 -14.36 -11.88
C ASP A 403 -4.61 -13.08 -11.30
N ALA A 404 -4.28 -13.07 -10.01
CA ALA A 404 -3.74 -11.94 -9.29
C ALA A 404 -2.47 -12.29 -8.52
N ALA A 405 -1.37 -11.59 -8.82
CA ALA A 405 -0.07 -11.83 -8.18
C ALA A 405 -0.06 -11.57 -6.66
N HIS A 406 -1.03 -10.81 -6.15
CA HIS A 406 -1.10 -10.36 -4.75
C HIS A 406 0.22 -9.77 -4.22
N ASN A 407 0.99 -9.16 -5.11
CA ASN A 407 2.19 -8.41 -4.83
C ASN A 407 2.39 -7.43 -5.98
N LEU A 408 2.16 -6.14 -5.72
CA LEU A 408 2.24 -5.10 -6.73
C LEU A 408 3.61 -5.06 -7.42
N TYR A 409 4.68 -5.23 -6.63
CA TYR A 409 6.04 -5.12 -7.14
C TYR A 409 6.39 -6.31 -8.03
N ALA A 410 6.00 -7.52 -7.62
CA ALA A 410 6.18 -8.71 -8.45
C ALA A 410 5.35 -8.64 -9.74
N GLN A 411 4.11 -8.16 -9.68
CA GLN A 411 3.30 -7.97 -10.89
C GLN A 411 3.89 -6.89 -11.82
N THR A 412 4.32 -5.75 -11.26
CA THR A 412 4.96 -4.69 -12.05
C THR A 412 6.24 -5.20 -12.72
N ALA A 413 6.99 -6.07 -12.04
CA ALA A 413 8.17 -6.73 -12.60
C ALA A 413 7.80 -7.72 -13.71
N ALA A 414 6.77 -8.56 -13.51
CA ALA A 414 6.30 -9.52 -14.50
C ALA A 414 5.79 -8.85 -15.79
N GLU A 415 5.02 -7.77 -15.64
CA GLU A 415 4.38 -7.08 -16.77
C GLU A 415 5.30 -6.05 -17.44
N GLY A 416 6.06 -5.28 -16.67
CA GLY A 416 6.86 -4.17 -17.19
C GLY A 416 8.38 -4.34 -17.07
N GLY A 417 8.86 -5.44 -16.46
CA GLY A 417 10.27 -5.65 -16.20
C GLY A 417 10.90 -4.54 -15.34
N VAL A 418 12.21 -4.37 -15.50
CA VAL A 418 12.97 -3.29 -14.87
C VAL A 418 12.47 -1.92 -15.33
N VAL A 419 12.02 -1.78 -16.59
CA VAL A 419 11.49 -0.51 -17.13
C VAL A 419 10.25 -0.07 -16.36
N GLY A 420 9.28 -0.97 -16.17
CA GLY A 420 8.07 -0.72 -15.39
C GLY A 420 8.38 -0.44 -13.92
N LEU A 421 9.32 -1.17 -13.31
CA LEU A 421 9.75 -0.95 -11.93
C LEU A 421 10.39 0.43 -11.75
N ILE A 422 11.24 0.88 -12.67
CA ILE A 422 11.85 2.22 -12.64
C ILE A 422 10.77 3.29 -12.74
N GLY A 423 9.83 3.12 -13.67
CA GLY A 423 8.69 4.03 -13.82
C GLY A 423 7.87 4.17 -12.54
N TRP A 424 7.52 3.03 -11.95
CA TRP A 424 6.80 2.97 -10.68
C TRP A 424 7.60 3.62 -9.53
N ALA A 425 8.91 3.38 -9.47
CA ALA A 425 9.79 3.97 -8.46
C ALA A 425 9.91 5.50 -8.61
N ILE A 426 10.07 6.01 -9.84
CA ILE A 426 10.09 7.45 -10.12
C ILE A 426 8.75 8.08 -9.73
N PHE A 427 7.66 7.40 -10.06
CA PHE A 427 6.32 7.88 -9.80
C PHE A 427 6.04 8.02 -8.30
N ILE A 428 6.08 6.91 -7.55
CA ILE A 428 5.76 6.91 -6.12
C ILE A 428 6.86 7.60 -5.31
N GLY A 429 8.12 7.32 -5.64
CA GLY A 429 9.28 7.95 -5.01
C GLY A 429 9.29 9.46 -5.23
N GLY A 430 8.94 9.94 -6.42
CA GLY A 430 8.84 11.36 -6.74
C GLY A 430 7.83 12.09 -5.84
N PHE A 431 6.59 11.59 -5.75
CA PHE A 431 5.58 12.18 -4.86
C PHE A 431 6.00 12.13 -3.38
N ALA A 432 6.57 11.01 -2.93
CA ALA A 432 7.07 10.87 -1.56
C ALA A 432 8.20 11.87 -1.24
N VAL A 433 9.17 12.02 -2.15
CA VAL A 433 10.31 12.93 -2.01
C VAL A 433 9.85 14.39 -1.96
N ILE A 434 8.93 14.80 -2.84
CA ILE A 434 8.40 16.16 -2.82
C ILE A 434 7.73 16.50 -1.49
N VAL A 435 6.92 15.59 -0.93
CA VAL A 435 6.30 15.78 0.37
C VAL A 435 7.33 15.75 1.51
N ALA A 436 8.34 14.89 1.42
CA ALA A 436 9.44 14.84 2.39
C ALA A 436 10.24 16.15 2.40
N ILE A 437 10.51 16.74 1.23
CA ILE A 437 11.14 18.07 1.10
C ILE A 437 10.25 19.13 1.75
N ARG A 438 8.93 19.12 1.50
CA ARG A 438 7.98 20.04 2.14
C ARG A 438 8.00 19.89 3.67
N LEU A 439 7.99 18.65 4.16
CA LEU A 439 8.05 18.32 5.58
C LEU A 439 9.35 18.84 6.23
N ALA A 440 10.49 18.68 5.55
CA ALA A 440 11.79 19.14 6.03
C ALA A 440 11.89 20.68 6.11
N ARG A 441 11.17 21.39 5.22
CA ARG A 441 11.10 22.86 5.16
C ARG A 441 10.08 23.45 6.13
N THR A 442 9.10 22.67 6.58
CA THR A 442 8.01 23.18 7.42
C THR A 442 8.38 23.13 8.91
N SER A 443 8.33 24.29 9.57
CA SER A 443 8.66 24.44 10.99
C SER A 443 7.79 23.55 11.88
N PRO A 444 8.38 22.75 12.79
CA PRO A 444 7.63 21.92 13.74
C PRO A 444 6.96 22.72 14.87
N VAL A 445 7.23 24.02 14.99
CA VAL A 445 6.68 24.87 16.05
C VAL A 445 5.63 25.82 15.47
N THR A 446 6.02 26.63 14.49
CA THR A 446 5.16 27.70 13.95
C THR A 446 4.09 27.15 13.00
N ALA A 447 4.44 26.19 12.14
CA ALA A 447 3.58 25.62 11.10
C ALA A 447 3.21 24.15 11.39
N LEU A 448 2.90 23.83 12.66
CA LEU A 448 2.65 22.45 13.08
C LEU A 448 1.53 21.78 12.28
N SER A 449 0.43 22.47 11.97
CA SER A 449 -0.71 21.88 11.24
C SER A 449 -0.32 21.49 9.81
N GLU A 450 0.37 22.36 9.10
CA GLU A 450 0.90 22.12 7.76
C GLU A 450 1.93 20.98 7.77
N ARG A 451 2.80 20.98 8.79
CA ARG A 451 3.80 19.92 8.98
C ARG A 451 3.14 18.56 9.20
N THR A 452 2.14 18.50 10.09
CA THR A 452 1.42 17.25 10.39
C THR A 452 0.61 16.74 9.22
N LEU A 453 0.11 17.64 8.35
CA LEU A 453 -0.56 17.26 7.11
C LEU A 453 0.43 16.66 6.11
N ALA A 454 1.59 17.30 5.89
CA ALA A 454 2.64 16.74 5.04
C ALA A 454 3.13 15.38 5.56
N ALA A 455 3.32 15.26 6.88
CA ALA A 455 3.65 13.99 7.53
C ALA A 455 2.57 12.92 7.29
N ALA A 456 1.29 13.30 7.35
CA ALA A 456 0.18 12.36 7.18
C ALA A 456 0.06 11.86 5.74
N VAL A 457 0.25 12.74 4.76
CA VAL A 457 0.27 12.37 3.34
C VAL A 457 1.45 11.45 3.04
N LEU A 458 2.65 11.76 3.56
CA LEU A 458 3.82 10.89 3.42
C LEU A 458 3.59 9.51 4.07
N ALA A 459 3.00 9.49 5.26
CA ALA A 459 2.64 8.26 5.96
C ALA A 459 1.60 7.42 5.21
N ALA A 460 0.60 8.06 4.60
CA ALA A 460 -0.40 7.38 3.77
C ALA A 460 0.25 6.75 2.52
N ILE A 461 1.19 7.44 1.87
CA ILE A 461 1.97 6.87 0.76
C ILE A 461 2.75 5.64 1.22
N ILE A 462 3.52 5.75 2.31
CA ILE A 462 4.32 4.63 2.81
C ILE A 462 3.43 3.46 3.26
N GLY A 463 2.35 3.73 4.00
CA GLY A 463 1.41 2.71 4.46
C GLY A 463 0.78 1.95 3.29
N TRP A 464 0.34 2.66 2.26
CA TRP A 464 -0.20 2.02 1.05
C TRP A 464 0.87 1.21 0.31
N SER A 465 2.10 1.71 0.20
CA SER A 465 3.22 0.99 -0.41
C SER A 465 3.58 -0.30 0.35
N VAL A 466 3.49 -0.29 1.68
CA VAL A 466 3.68 -1.48 2.52
C VAL A 466 2.56 -2.48 2.31
N ALA A 467 1.30 -2.03 2.29
CA ALA A 467 0.15 -2.88 1.97
C ALA A 467 0.26 -3.52 0.56
N SER A 468 0.95 -2.85 -0.37
CA SER A 468 1.15 -3.31 -1.75
C SER A 468 2.10 -4.52 -1.87
N VAL A 469 2.82 -4.88 -0.80
CA VAL A 469 3.58 -6.14 -0.76
C VAL A 469 2.63 -7.35 -0.77
N PHE A 470 1.42 -7.19 -0.24
CA PHE A 470 0.41 -8.25 -0.11
C PHE A 470 -0.74 -8.13 -1.11
N LEU A 471 -0.74 -7.11 -1.96
CA LEU A 471 -1.83 -6.81 -2.88
C LEU A 471 -1.30 -6.29 -4.21
N HIS A 472 -1.94 -6.72 -5.30
CA HIS A 472 -1.69 -6.19 -6.63
C HIS A 472 -2.29 -4.78 -6.81
N LEU A 473 -2.09 -4.18 -8.00
CA LEU A 473 -2.70 -2.90 -8.32
C LEU A 473 -4.20 -3.10 -8.58
N ALA A 474 -5.03 -2.56 -7.69
CA ALA A 474 -6.44 -2.36 -7.93
C ALA A 474 -6.88 -1.09 -7.21
N TYR A 475 -7.96 -0.47 -7.68
CA TYR A 475 -8.51 0.75 -7.09
C TYR A 475 -7.48 1.88 -6.96
N PHE A 476 -6.62 2.05 -7.97
CA PHE A 476 -5.54 3.02 -7.95
C PHE A 476 -6.04 4.45 -7.68
N ARG A 477 -7.24 4.81 -8.14
CA ARG A 477 -7.83 6.14 -7.95
C ARG A 477 -7.97 6.57 -6.50
N ALA A 478 -8.25 5.66 -5.57
CA ALA A 478 -8.27 6.00 -4.15
C ALA A 478 -6.89 6.43 -3.63
N PHE A 479 -5.83 5.80 -4.13
CA PHE A 479 -4.46 6.21 -3.86
C PHE A 479 -4.08 7.51 -4.59
N ALA A 480 -4.57 7.68 -5.82
CA ALA A 480 -4.37 8.89 -6.61
C ALA A 480 -4.83 10.17 -5.89
N ILE A 481 -5.87 10.09 -5.03
CA ILE A 481 -6.29 11.23 -4.19
C ILE A 481 -5.16 11.66 -3.23
N VAL A 482 -4.46 10.71 -2.62
CA VAL A 482 -3.34 11.00 -1.72
C VAL A 482 -2.13 11.50 -2.50
N LEU A 483 -1.87 10.97 -3.70
CA LEU A 483 -0.82 11.50 -4.59
C LEU A 483 -1.15 12.92 -5.08
N ALA A 484 -2.42 13.22 -5.37
CA ALA A 484 -2.88 14.56 -5.70
C ALA A 484 -2.70 15.54 -4.53
N LEU A 485 -3.01 15.12 -3.30
CA LEU A 485 -2.68 15.88 -2.08
C LEU A 485 -1.16 16.09 -1.94
N ALA A 486 -0.36 15.06 -2.17
CA ALA A 486 1.09 15.11 -2.11
C ALA A 486 1.66 16.15 -3.07
N GLY A 487 1.24 16.10 -4.35
CA GLY A 487 1.65 17.06 -5.35
C GLY A 487 1.18 18.47 -5.03
N ALA A 488 -0.04 18.65 -4.51
CA ALA A 488 -0.56 19.98 -4.18
C ALA A 488 0.19 20.63 -3.00
N LEU A 489 0.52 19.86 -1.96
CA LEU A 489 1.31 20.31 -0.83
C LEU A 489 2.77 20.59 -1.22
N GLY A 490 3.30 19.74 -2.10
CA GLY A 490 4.64 19.86 -2.66
C GLY A 490 4.84 21.09 -3.53
N ALA A 491 3.87 21.33 -4.42
CA ALA A 491 3.86 22.45 -5.33
C ALA A 491 3.71 23.79 -4.61
N ALA A 492 2.96 23.88 -3.51
CA ALA A 492 2.76 25.13 -2.75
C ALA A 492 4.04 25.73 -2.08
N ALA A 493 5.24 25.42 -2.56
CA ALA A 493 6.44 26.21 -2.33
C ALA A 493 6.29 27.59 -3.02
N GLY A 494 6.47 28.67 -2.26
CA GLY A 494 6.25 30.05 -2.71
C GLY A 494 7.19 30.52 -3.85
N PRO A 495 7.05 31.78 -4.30
CA PRO A 495 7.69 32.34 -5.51
C PRO A 495 9.23 32.38 -5.51
N GLU A 496 9.90 31.91 -4.48
CA GLU A 496 11.35 31.68 -4.51
C GLU A 496 11.68 30.22 -4.84
N ILE A 497 11.45 29.85 -6.10
CA ILE A 497 12.24 28.79 -6.72
C ILE A 497 13.47 29.45 -7.35
N GLY A 498 14.25 30.10 -6.50
CA GLY A 498 15.69 30.11 -6.71
C GLY A 498 16.15 28.68 -6.47
N TRP A 499 16.96 28.13 -7.36
CA TRP A 499 17.88 27.05 -7.01
C TRP A 499 18.93 27.51 -5.96
N GLY A 500 18.72 28.65 -5.30
CA GLY A 500 19.22 28.95 -3.97
C GLY A 500 18.61 27.99 -2.95
N ILE A 501 19.23 26.83 -2.83
CA ILE A 501 19.00 25.83 -1.79
C ILE A 501 19.23 26.51 -0.40
N GLN A 502 18.22 27.17 0.16
CA GLN A 502 18.18 27.63 1.56
C GLN A 502 17.40 26.67 2.48
N THR A 503 16.99 25.49 2.00
CA THR A 503 17.23 24.31 2.83
C THR A 503 18.72 24.15 2.90
N ARG A 504 19.41 24.11 4.04
CA ARG A 504 20.83 23.72 4.02
C ARG A 504 20.93 22.46 3.14
N PRO A 505 21.63 22.48 1.98
CA PRO A 505 21.76 21.33 1.09
C PRO A 505 22.24 20.11 1.86
N SER A 506 22.95 20.38 2.96
CA SER A 506 23.34 19.45 3.99
C SER A 506 22.20 18.53 4.44
N ARG A 507 20.97 18.95 4.73
CA ARG A 507 19.96 18.05 5.35
C ARG A 507 19.40 16.96 4.42
N ILE A 508 19.17 17.30 3.16
CA ILE A 508 18.72 16.31 2.15
C ILE A 508 19.90 15.43 1.76
N ARG A 509 21.09 16.02 1.57
CA ARG A 509 22.34 15.25 1.37
C ARG A 509 22.66 14.37 2.56
N GLU A 510 22.43 14.81 3.79
CA GLU A 510 22.62 14.07 5.04
C GLU A 510 21.65 12.90 5.10
N GLY A 511 20.37 13.12 4.74
CA GLY A 511 19.37 12.06 4.69
C GLY A 511 19.67 11.04 3.59
N LEU A 512 20.05 11.48 2.40
CA LEU A 512 20.46 10.62 1.28
C LEU A 512 21.76 9.88 1.59
N LEU A 513 22.77 10.56 2.14
CA LEU A 513 24.05 9.99 2.54
C LEU A 513 23.85 9.02 3.70
N ALA A 514 23.02 9.34 4.69
CA ALA A 514 22.67 8.41 5.76
C ALA A 514 21.90 7.20 5.24
N GLY A 515 20.99 7.40 4.28
CA GLY A 515 20.31 6.30 3.59
C GLY A 515 21.31 5.42 2.83
N LEU A 516 22.20 6.03 2.04
CA LEU A 516 23.26 5.33 1.31
C LEU A 516 24.24 4.62 2.25
N CYS A 517 24.67 5.25 3.34
CA CYS A 517 25.53 4.63 4.36
C CYS A 517 24.80 3.49 5.09
N GLY A 518 23.51 3.64 5.37
CA GLY A 518 22.68 2.59 5.95
C GLY A 518 22.52 1.40 5.01
N VAL A 519 22.23 1.65 3.74
CA VAL A 519 22.16 0.62 2.69
C VAL A 519 23.52 -0.04 2.48
N ALA A 520 24.61 0.74 2.42
CA ALA A 520 25.96 0.23 2.27
C ALA A 520 26.39 -0.60 3.49
N ALA A 521 26.05 -0.18 4.71
CA ALA A 521 26.33 -0.93 5.93
C ALA A 521 25.51 -2.24 5.98
N ALA A 522 24.22 -2.20 5.63
CA ALA A 522 23.40 -3.40 5.51
C ALA A 522 23.97 -4.34 4.43
N ALA A 523 24.36 -3.80 3.27
CA ALA A 523 24.98 -4.55 2.19
C ALA A 523 26.33 -5.15 2.60
N ALA A 524 27.15 -4.42 3.37
CA ALA A 524 28.42 -4.90 3.89
C ALA A 524 28.24 -6.03 4.91
N VAL A 525 27.29 -5.88 5.85
CA VAL A 525 26.91 -6.97 6.77
C VAL A 525 26.44 -8.18 5.98
N LEU A 526 25.62 -7.97 4.96
CA LEU A 526 25.14 -9.03 4.07
C LEU A 526 26.25 -9.66 3.22
N ALA A 527 27.28 -8.89 2.83
CA ALA A 527 28.40 -9.38 2.02
C ALA A 527 29.38 -10.23 2.84
N VAL A 528 29.54 -9.92 4.13
CA VAL A 528 30.42 -10.66 5.07
C VAL A 528 29.63 -11.72 5.84
N ALA A 529 28.29 -11.69 5.79
CA ALA A 529 27.46 -12.71 6.40
C ALA A 529 27.88 -14.09 5.86
N PRO A 530 28.10 -15.08 6.76
CA PRO A 530 28.43 -16.43 6.34
C PRO A 530 27.35 -16.91 5.39
N VAL A 531 27.76 -17.19 4.16
CA VAL A 531 26.94 -17.84 3.17
C VAL A 531 27.19 -19.33 3.32
N THR A 532 26.24 -20.04 3.88
CA THR A 532 26.25 -21.49 3.81
C THR A 532 25.82 -21.86 2.40
N SER A 533 26.75 -22.37 1.60
CA SER A 533 26.41 -23.11 0.39
C SER A 533 25.84 -24.44 0.85
N ALA A 534 24.56 -24.63 0.62
CA ALA A 534 23.92 -25.91 0.83
C ALA A 534 23.42 -26.39 -0.53
N THR A 535 23.70 -27.65 -0.84
CA THR A 535 23.17 -28.29 -2.03
C THR A 535 22.00 -29.16 -1.63
N THR A 536 20.83 -28.82 -2.15
CA THR A 536 19.65 -29.65 -2.00
C THR A 536 19.59 -30.60 -3.18
N ALA A 537 19.75 -31.90 -2.91
CA ALA A 537 19.42 -32.94 -3.87
C ALA A 537 17.92 -33.23 -3.74
N SER A 538 17.21 -33.25 -4.86
CA SER A 538 15.78 -33.53 -4.88
C SER A 538 15.39 -34.47 -6.01
N GLN A 539 14.35 -35.27 -5.77
CA GLN A 539 13.77 -36.13 -6.79
C GLN A 539 12.26 -36.22 -6.60
N ARG A 540 11.51 -36.03 -7.69
CA ARG A 540 10.07 -36.27 -7.71
C ARG A 540 9.78 -37.73 -8.00
N VAL A 541 8.96 -38.32 -7.13
CA VAL A 541 8.43 -39.67 -7.29
C VAL A 541 6.90 -39.62 -7.35
N THR A 542 6.27 -40.60 -7.96
CA THR A 542 4.82 -40.78 -7.96
C THR A 542 4.48 -42.19 -7.51
N ILE A 543 3.25 -42.39 -7.09
CA ILE A 543 2.73 -43.72 -6.75
C ILE A 543 1.94 -44.25 -7.94
N LEU A 544 2.23 -45.48 -8.36
CA LEU A 544 1.48 -46.17 -9.41
C LEU A 544 0.84 -47.45 -8.85
N PRO A 545 -0.42 -47.74 -9.23
CA PRO A 545 -1.07 -48.98 -8.83
C PRO A 545 -0.33 -50.22 -9.34
N THR A 546 -0.32 -51.27 -8.52
CA THR A 546 0.18 -52.59 -8.91
C THR A 546 -0.87 -53.38 -9.70
N ALA A 547 -0.54 -54.61 -10.10
CA ALA A 547 -1.47 -55.51 -10.78
C ALA A 547 -2.72 -55.84 -9.94
N GLN A 548 -2.66 -55.71 -8.61
CA GLN A 548 -3.81 -55.95 -7.72
C GLN A 548 -4.94 -54.93 -7.92
N MET A 549 -4.61 -53.72 -8.40
CA MET A 549 -5.55 -52.62 -8.60
C MET A 549 -6.09 -52.54 -10.03
N ARG A 550 -5.89 -53.58 -10.86
CA ARG A 550 -6.21 -53.56 -12.31
C ARG A 550 -7.68 -53.25 -12.59
N ASP A 551 -8.60 -53.82 -11.83
CA ASP A 551 -10.04 -53.65 -12.03
C ASP A 551 -10.54 -52.25 -11.61
N TYR A 552 -9.73 -51.50 -10.87
CA TYR A 552 -10.01 -50.15 -10.40
C TYR A 552 -9.00 -49.12 -10.89
N TYR A 553 -8.30 -49.40 -12.00
CA TYR A 553 -7.09 -48.67 -12.40
C TYR A 553 -7.29 -47.14 -12.50
N ALA A 554 -8.43 -46.69 -13.03
CA ALA A 554 -8.75 -45.27 -13.11
C ALA A 554 -8.89 -44.61 -11.72
N TYR A 555 -9.60 -45.25 -10.81
CA TYR A 555 -9.73 -44.80 -9.41
C TYR A 555 -8.38 -44.87 -8.67
N ALA A 556 -7.62 -45.94 -8.91
CA ALA A 556 -6.31 -46.14 -8.30
C ALA A 556 -5.28 -45.10 -8.78
N LEU A 557 -5.38 -44.64 -10.03
CA LEU A 557 -4.59 -43.50 -10.51
C LEU A 557 -5.01 -42.17 -9.90
N ASP A 558 -6.30 -41.95 -9.63
CA ASP A 558 -6.80 -40.72 -9.01
C ASP A 558 -6.38 -40.58 -7.54
N ILE A 559 -6.05 -41.68 -6.86
CA ILE A 559 -5.62 -41.66 -5.45
C ILE A 559 -4.42 -40.75 -5.20
N ARG A 560 -3.52 -40.57 -6.18
CA ARG A 560 -2.39 -39.63 -6.06
C ARG A 560 -2.81 -38.16 -5.93
N ASN A 561 -4.04 -37.82 -6.32
CA ASN A 561 -4.57 -36.47 -6.20
C ASN A 561 -5.30 -36.23 -4.87
N ARG A 562 -5.42 -37.25 -4.02
CA ARG A 562 -6.20 -37.17 -2.79
C ARG A 562 -5.42 -36.43 -1.69
N PRO A 563 -6.04 -35.44 -1.03
CA PRO A 563 -5.37 -34.56 -0.06
C PRO A 563 -4.93 -35.27 1.22
N VAL A 564 -5.40 -36.49 1.46
CA VAL A 564 -4.97 -37.31 2.61
C VAL A 564 -3.96 -38.35 2.16
N VAL A 565 -4.21 -39.05 1.05
CA VAL A 565 -3.45 -40.25 0.69
C VAL A 565 -2.02 -39.93 0.30
N LEU A 566 -1.79 -39.03 -0.66
CA LEU A 566 -0.43 -38.73 -1.11
C LEU A 566 0.44 -38.13 0.02
N PRO A 567 -0.07 -37.21 0.88
CA PRO A 567 0.65 -36.78 2.07
C PRO A 567 0.97 -37.91 3.06
N THR A 568 0.07 -38.89 3.24
CA THR A 568 0.40 -40.08 4.05
C THR A 568 1.56 -40.86 3.44
N TYR A 569 1.59 -41.05 2.11
CA TYR A 569 2.75 -41.67 1.44
C TYR A 569 4.03 -40.86 1.62
N ALA A 570 3.97 -39.53 1.52
CA ALA A 570 5.13 -38.68 1.78
C ALA A 570 5.65 -38.83 3.23
N ALA A 571 4.76 -38.86 4.22
CA ALA A 571 5.14 -39.09 5.62
C ALA A 571 5.75 -40.48 5.85
N MET A 572 5.19 -41.53 5.24
CA MET A 572 5.76 -42.89 5.31
C MET A 572 7.14 -42.97 4.64
N ILE A 573 7.33 -42.25 3.53
CA ILE A 573 8.63 -42.15 2.83
C ILE A 573 9.66 -41.45 3.72
N ALA A 574 9.31 -40.33 4.37
CA ALA A 574 10.21 -39.62 5.28
C ALA A 574 10.56 -40.44 6.53
N GLY A 575 9.66 -41.32 6.98
CA GLY A 575 9.94 -42.27 8.08
C GLY A 575 10.25 -41.62 9.44
N GLY A 576 9.96 -40.33 9.60
CA GLY A 576 10.30 -39.55 10.80
C GLY A 576 11.75 -39.04 10.84
N ASP A 577 12.53 -39.22 9.78
CA ASP A 577 13.88 -38.68 9.67
C ASP A 577 13.83 -37.17 9.39
N ALA A 578 14.30 -36.36 10.35
CA ALA A 578 14.31 -34.91 10.22
C ALA A 578 15.28 -34.38 9.13
N SER A 579 16.21 -35.20 8.65
CA SER A 579 17.13 -34.85 7.57
C SER A 579 16.51 -35.02 6.18
N VAL A 580 15.40 -35.75 6.07
CA VAL A 580 14.70 -36.03 4.82
C VAL A 580 13.37 -35.27 4.78
N SER A 581 13.23 -34.37 3.82
CA SER A 581 11.97 -33.68 3.56
C SER A 581 11.24 -34.38 2.42
N ALA A 582 10.09 -35.01 2.70
CA ALA A 582 9.20 -35.55 1.68
C ALA A 582 7.89 -34.77 1.68
N VAL A 583 7.62 -34.03 0.61
CA VAL A 583 6.45 -33.15 0.49
C VAL A 583 5.58 -33.63 -0.65
N ALA A 584 4.31 -33.90 -0.36
CA ALA A 584 3.32 -34.28 -1.37
C ALA A 584 2.80 -33.04 -2.11
N ASP A 585 2.75 -33.15 -3.43
CA ASP A 585 2.08 -32.26 -4.37
C ASP A 585 0.89 -33.04 -4.96
N THR A 586 -0.27 -32.88 -4.33
CA THR A 586 -1.51 -33.57 -4.70
C THR A 586 -2.12 -33.02 -5.99
N VAL A 587 -1.70 -31.84 -6.45
CA VAL A 587 -2.17 -31.28 -7.72
C VAL A 587 -1.49 -31.99 -8.89
N ARG A 588 -0.19 -32.25 -8.77
CA ARG A 588 0.61 -32.95 -9.79
C ARG A 588 0.70 -34.46 -9.55
N GLY A 589 0.23 -34.95 -8.39
CA GLY A 589 0.26 -36.37 -8.04
C GLY A 589 1.68 -36.90 -7.76
N VAL A 590 2.55 -36.06 -7.21
CA VAL A 590 3.98 -36.40 -6.97
C VAL A 590 4.41 -36.09 -5.54
N VAL A 591 5.32 -36.89 -5.00
CA VAL A 591 6.04 -36.60 -3.76
C VAL A 591 7.43 -36.10 -4.14
N ARG A 592 7.78 -34.90 -3.67
CA ARG A 592 9.12 -34.35 -3.82
C ARG A 592 9.94 -34.69 -2.58
N ILE A 593 10.96 -35.52 -2.75
CA ILE A 593 11.90 -35.89 -1.71
C ILE A 593 13.12 -34.98 -1.84
N ARG A 594 13.56 -34.37 -0.73
CA ARG A 594 14.68 -33.43 -0.66
C ARG A 594 15.58 -33.81 0.49
N VAL A 595 16.88 -33.76 0.23
CA VAL A 595 17.93 -33.81 1.24
C VAL A 595 18.89 -32.67 0.99
N THR A 596 19.33 -31.99 2.05
CA THR A 596 20.20 -30.82 1.96
C THR A 596 21.49 -31.08 2.71
N ASP A 597 22.61 -31.00 2.00
CA ASP A 597 23.94 -31.17 2.56
C ASP A 597 24.90 -30.11 1.98
N PRO A 598 25.90 -29.62 2.72
CA PRO A 598 26.93 -28.74 2.16
C PRO A 598 27.64 -29.33 0.94
N ASP A 599 27.85 -30.65 0.91
CA ASP A 599 28.52 -31.35 -0.18
C ASP A 599 27.53 -31.92 -1.22
N PRO A 600 27.64 -31.58 -2.51
CA PRO A 600 26.73 -32.06 -3.55
C PRO A 600 26.67 -33.59 -3.71
N GLU A 601 27.82 -34.27 -3.61
CA GLU A 601 27.90 -35.73 -3.75
C GLU A 601 27.25 -36.41 -2.55
N THR A 602 27.53 -35.92 -1.35
CA THR A 602 26.89 -36.37 -0.11
C THR A 602 25.37 -36.15 -0.14
N ALA A 603 24.89 -34.98 -0.57
CA ALA A 603 23.45 -34.72 -0.73
C ALA A 603 22.80 -35.74 -1.69
N ARG A 604 23.47 -36.06 -2.80
CA ARG A 604 22.99 -37.03 -3.80
C ARG A 604 22.94 -38.45 -3.23
N ALA A 605 23.99 -38.87 -2.52
CA ALA A 605 24.06 -40.17 -1.87
C ALA A 605 23.00 -40.33 -0.76
N GLN A 606 22.81 -39.29 0.06
CA GLN A 606 21.77 -39.28 1.09
C GLN A 606 20.36 -39.30 0.47
N LEU A 607 20.12 -38.60 -0.64
CA LEU A 607 18.84 -38.68 -1.37
C LEU A 607 18.55 -40.09 -1.87
N GLN A 608 19.54 -40.78 -2.45
CA GLN A 608 19.36 -42.18 -2.89
C GLN A 608 19.08 -43.12 -1.72
N THR A 609 19.77 -42.88 -0.59
CA THR A 609 19.54 -43.62 0.66
C THR A 609 18.12 -43.39 1.16
N ALA A 610 17.66 -42.14 1.19
CA ALA A 610 16.31 -41.76 1.60
C ALA A 610 15.23 -42.40 0.73
N ILE A 611 15.41 -42.45 -0.60
CA ILE A 611 14.46 -43.11 -1.51
C ILE A 611 14.42 -44.62 -1.26
N THR A 612 15.56 -45.24 -1.01
CA THR A 612 15.66 -46.68 -0.73
C THR A 612 15.00 -47.01 0.60
N GLN A 613 15.29 -46.24 1.65
CA GLN A 613 14.64 -46.36 2.95
C GLN A 613 13.13 -46.12 2.85
N GLY A 614 12.69 -45.14 2.06
CA GLY A 614 11.28 -44.89 1.80
C GLY A 614 10.57 -46.11 1.20
N ARG A 615 11.19 -46.82 0.25
CA ARG A 615 10.66 -48.08 -0.28
C ARG A 615 10.59 -49.17 0.79
N THR A 616 11.64 -49.32 1.59
CA THR A 616 11.66 -50.29 2.71
C THR A 616 10.57 -49.98 3.74
N ASN A 617 10.32 -48.70 4.03
CA ASN A 617 9.27 -48.27 4.94
C ASN A 617 7.88 -48.64 4.41
N LEU A 618 7.62 -48.41 3.11
CA LEU A 618 6.37 -48.81 2.48
C LEU A 618 6.17 -50.33 2.52
N HIS A 619 7.21 -51.11 2.21
CA HIS A 619 7.16 -52.56 2.29
C HIS A 619 6.88 -53.07 3.71
N ARG A 620 7.55 -52.50 4.72
CA ARG A 620 7.30 -52.84 6.12
C ARG A 620 5.86 -52.57 6.55
N LEU A 621 5.22 -51.55 5.97
CA LEU A 621 3.84 -51.17 6.24
C LEU A 621 2.82 -51.91 5.35
N GLY A 622 3.26 -52.75 4.40
CA GLY A 622 2.40 -53.53 3.51
C GLY A 622 1.60 -52.69 2.51
N VAL A 623 2.03 -51.47 2.22
CA VAL A 623 1.32 -50.55 1.32
C VAL A 623 1.83 -50.61 -0.13
N ASP A 624 3.02 -51.17 -0.34
CA ASP A 624 3.62 -51.35 -1.66
C ASP A 624 3.00 -52.48 -2.49
N ASP A 625 2.26 -53.41 -1.85
CA ASP A 625 1.38 -54.39 -2.50
C ASP A 625 0.33 -53.72 -3.40
N TRP A 626 -0.14 -52.54 -2.99
CA TRP A 626 -1.18 -51.78 -3.68
C TRP A 626 -0.60 -50.69 -4.58
N TYR A 627 0.45 -50.00 -4.12
CA TYR A 627 1.06 -48.88 -4.82
C TYR A 627 2.58 -48.86 -4.71
N ARG A 628 3.25 -48.87 -5.86
CA ARG A 628 4.72 -48.74 -5.93
C ARG A 628 5.16 -47.31 -6.19
N ILE A 629 6.29 -46.91 -5.57
CA ILE A 629 6.95 -45.64 -5.86
C ILE A 629 7.75 -45.76 -7.16
N VAL A 630 7.47 -44.84 -8.10
CA VAL A 630 8.18 -44.72 -9.37
C VAL A 630 8.78 -43.32 -9.50
N ALA A 631 10.03 -43.23 -9.94
CA ALA A 631 10.66 -41.95 -10.21
C ALA A 631 10.01 -41.30 -11.44
N VAL A 632 9.64 -40.03 -11.32
CA VAL A 632 9.10 -39.24 -12.45
C VAL A 632 10.24 -38.63 -13.26
N GLU A 633 11.35 -38.33 -12.58
CA GLU A 633 12.55 -37.72 -13.15
C GLU A 633 13.80 -38.23 -12.43
N GLY A 634 14.98 -37.94 -12.99
CA GLY A 634 16.26 -38.16 -12.32
C GLY A 634 16.51 -37.17 -11.17
N PRO A 635 17.46 -37.45 -10.27
CA PRO A 635 17.78 -36.56 -9.16
C PRO A 635 18.35 -35.22 -9.67
N GLN A 636 17.75 -34.12 -9.23
CA GLN A 636 18.17 -32.75 -9.50
C GLN A 636 18.95 -32.19 -8.32
N LEU A 637 20.03 -31.46 -8.61
CA LEU A 637 20.83 -30.74 -7.61
C LEU A 637 20.55 -29.25 -7.77
N THR A 638 20.08 -28.63 -6.70
CA THR A 638 19.94 -27.17 -6.62
C THR A 638 20.88 -26.67 -5.53
N SER A 639 21.93 -25.97 -5.94
CA SER A 639 22.85 -25.32 -5.01
C SER A 639 22.36 -23.91 -4.70
N GLY A 640 22.04 -23.66 -3.43
CA GLY A 640 21.55 -22.38 -2.94
C GLY A 640 22.56 -21.73 -2.01
N GLN A 641 22.76 -20.43 -2.17
CA GLN A 641 23.42 -19.61 -1.15
C GLN A 641 22.36 -19.19 -0.14
N HIS A 642 22.30 -19.89 0.99
CA HIS A 642 21.40 -19.51 2.07
C HIS A 642 22.11 -18.58 3.04
N ARG A 643 21.50 -17.42 3.30
CA ARG A 643 21.92 -16.49 4.34
C ARG A 643 20.97 -16.66 5.52
N SER A 644 21.52 -16.78 6.72
CA SER A 644 20.70 -16.92 7.92
C SER A 644 19.80 -15.69 8.14
N THR A 645 18.57 -15.95 8.57
CA THR A 645 17.57 -14.92 8.91
C THR A 645 18.11 -13.94 9.95
N VAL A 646 18.96 -14.41 10.88
CA VAL A 646 19.61 -13.58 11.90
C VAL A 646 20.53 -12.54 11.27
N TRP A 647 21.29 -12.90 10.24
CA TRP A 647 22.16 -11.95 9.53
C TRP A 647 21.38 -10.96 8.69
N THR A 648 20.23 -11.37 8.13
CA THR A 648 19.36 -10.48 7.35
C THR A 648 18.69 -9.44 8.26
N LEU A 649 18.16 -9.88 9.41
CA LEU A 649 17.62 -8.98 10.43
C LEU A 649 18.71 -8.10 11.06
N GLY A 650 19.89 -8.67 11.31
CA GLY A 650 21.07 -7.94 11.79
C GLY A 650 21.52 -6.87 10.81
N ALA A 651 21.55 -7.15 9.51
CA ALA A 651 21.88 -6.18 8.46
C ALA A 651 20.88 -5.03 8.40
N LEU A 652 19.58 -5.32 8.52
CA LEU A 652 18.53 -4.31 8.62
C LEU A 652 18.72 -3.42 9.86
N ALA A 653 18.96 -4.03 11.02
CA ALA A 653 19.20 -3.31 12.27
C ALA A 653 20.45 -2.42 12.18
N VAL A 654 21.57 -2.97 11.71
CA VAL A 654 22.83 -2.24 11.50
C VAL A 654 22.63 -1.13 10.47
N GLY A 655 21.93 -1.37 9.36
CA GLY A 655 21.65 -0.34 8.37
C GLY A 655 20.84 0.82 8.93
N LEU A 656 19.81 0.53 9.74
CA LEU A 656 19.00 1.56 10.40
C LEU A 656 19.81 2.32 11.44
N LEU A 657 20.63 1.62 12.22
CA LEU A 657 21.45 2.19 13.29
C LEU A 657 22.57 3.06 12.71
N THR A 658 23.24 2.61 11.64
CA THR A 658 24.22 3.39 10.88
C THR A 658 23.57 4.61 10.26
N ALA A 659 22.43 4.49 9.58
CA ALA A 659 21.73 5.65 9.03
C ALA A 659 21.41 6.69 10.13
N THR A 660 20.96 6.21 11.30
CA THR A 660 20.63 7.08 12.43
C THR A 660 21.87 7.75 13.02
N LEU A 661 22.96 7.00 13.21
CA LEU A 661 24.25 7.50 13.68
C LEU A 661 24.88 8.51 12.71
N THR A 662 24.85 8.22 11.39
CA THR A 662 25.32 9.13 10.35
C THR A 662 24.58 10.45 10.42
N VAL A 663 23.25 10.43 10.59
CA VAL A 663 22.46 11.67 10.81
C VAL A 663 22.89 12.38 12.09
N LEU A 664 23.13 11.67 13.19
CA LEU A 664 23.55 12.27 14.46
C LEU A 664 24.94 12.89 14.39
N VAL A 665 25.92 12.22 13.79
CA VAL A 665 27.31 12.69 13.62
C VAL A 665 27.37 13.91 12.70
N LEU A 666 26.67 13.86 11.56
CA LEU A 666 26.58 14.99 10.64
C LEU A 666 25.92 16.21 11.32
N ARG A 667 24.97 15.98 12.24
CA ARG A 667 24.35 17.07 13.02
C ARG A 667 25.21 17.60 14.16
N ARG A 668 26.10 16.79 14.73
CA ARG A 668 27.01 17.17 15.82
C ARG A 668 28.21 17.97 15.32
N SER A 669 28.80 17.56 14.20
CA SER A 669 29.95 18.24 13.57
C SER A 669 29.65 19.67 13.11
N ILE A 670 28.39 19.99 12.78
CA ILE A 670 27.93 21.33 12.39
C ILE A 670 27.73 22.26 13.61
N ARG A 671 27.64 21.72 14.84
CA ARG A 671 27.43 22.50 16.08
C ARG A 671 28.71 22.86 16.83
N MET A 672 29.88 22.40 16.40
CA MET A 672 31.16 22.83 16.98
C MET A 672 31.50 24.24 16.48
N PRO A 673 31.66 25.25 17.36
CA PRO A 673 32.17 26.55 16.94
C PRO A 673 33.61 26.37 16.47
N ARG A 674 33.92 26.78 15.24
CA ARG A 674 35.30 26.92 14.78
C ARG A 674 35.95 28.01 15.63
N HIS A 675 36.72 27.62 16.65
CA HIS A 675 37.66 28.52 17.31
C HIS A 675 38.66 29.02 16.26
N ARG A 676 38.51 30.30 15.85
CA ARG A 676 39.54 30.99 15.07
C ARG A 676 40.81 31.03 15.92
N ARG A 677 41.85 30.29 15.52
CA ARG A 677 43.22 30.56 15.94
C ARG A 677 43.66 31.86 15.26
N GLY A 678 43.51 32.98 15.97
CA GLY A 678 44.18 34.22 15.62
C GLY A 678 45.61 34.14 16.12
N PHE A 679 46.58 33.91 15.22
CA PHE A 679 47.97 34.22 15.49
C PHE A 679 48.12 35.74 15.40
N GLY A 680 48.50 36.35 16.53
CA GLY A 680 48.70 37.78 16.67
C GLY A 680 49.84 38.27 15.79
N LYS A 681 49.58 39.34 15.04
CA LYS A 681 50.64 40.19 14.49
C LYS A 681 51.23 41.01 15.64
N PHE A 682 52.51 40.78 15.92
CA PHE A 682 53.36 41.69 16.67
C PHE A 682 53.33 43.07 16.01
N ARG A 683 53.12 44.10 16.82
CA ARG A 683 53.23 45.51 16.44
C ARG A 683 54.52 46.01 17.08
N GLU A 684 55.53 46.32 16.27
CA GLU A 684 56.73 47.03 16.73
C GLU A 684 56.40 48.50 17.04
N PRO A 685 57.13 49.13 17.98
CA PRO A 685 56.99 50.55 18.31
C PRO A 685 58.06 51.42 17.64
N GLY A 686 57.66 52.61 17.21
CA GLY A 686 58.52 53.72 16.77
C GLY A 686 57.63 54.72 16.03
N GLY A 687 57.50 55.99 16.41
CA GLY A 687 58.50 56.91 16.92
C GLY A 687 58.72 57.95 15.82
N GLY A 688 58.18 59.16 15.99
CA GLY A 688 58.24 60.25 15.01
C GLY A 688 56.87 60.67 14.51
#